data_AF-A0A933GWL7-F1
#
_entry.id   AF-A0A933GWL7-F1
#
_cell.length_a   1.000
_cell.length_b   1.000
_cell.length_c   1.000
_cell.angle_alpha   90.00
_cell.angle_beta   90.00
_cell.angle_gamma   90.00
#
_symmetry.space_group_name_H-M   'P 1'
#
loop_
_entity.id
_entity.type
_entity.pdbx_description
1 polymer ?
#
loop_
_entity_poly.entity_id
_entity_poly.type
_entity_poly.pdbx_seq_one_letter_code
_entity_poly.pdbx_strand_id
1 'polypeptide(L)'
;MAVGGDESLFCRIAVDQGYLSQDDIDRCRILQRSSGSAKPLVIHLIEGGLLDDKKLNAIIERVDRAQAEKKTPRSRGALDALRFGEVAVRLGLATQPQIDEALRRQKKEAAKGRSIRIGQILGESGVLSSEQIQKVLSAQNKRVVRCSGCKSKFNIANFDPNRSYQCRKCGFPLDAEESVGTLPAARGVSVQSLSTVEEVGSTLVGREVGEYEIVEMIGEGGMAEVYKVIEPRAKTVRALKLLKSSAESERFRREIKNIRKLEHPNVIRIYEDGTLDGKPYFFMDFVDGEALVERMDRGETSLPESLEILRQIASGLEAAHAQGIIHRDIKPSNILLDSDSEGNFLVKITDFGIARSTTDTQVTMEGELLGTFKYMSPEHIKGVPIDGRSDIFSLGVIAYELLTGREPFEVDAPVGYLFVNIKEEPPPIYAARKDLPRKLDLLVRKLMAKEPKDRYDATGLIRDLEVCRAHLAGKGELETEDPQSVFYVSGGRRLIAGMKNLFKGFGKKRVVVHSGSSVEDDLPVEMLDSESSSLLETEALEFSQEAKLEFEWAMQLLEQGNVSRARQSLKALVEVAGRGSSWGIKAAEKLKEIADRSDTDGMPVPRLDETAAEDEVAQLERELASIESEAAAGESNDGVDLLASSDLGRRLREEDMKTSEMILHDTSAVVHDEERMLDVELAQESLISAKTFIDKVQSLAEYRKQKDRLEAIFRRIAGTRWEREAADELAEILYKWGRFLVTNRAIEEGIDKYWMMVERFPESRWADQVIGVLAEIEKPEGMTLVPAGRARRGSANGACGKGDDAVQLAPFFIDEHPVTNAAYKEFVDSTGREPPRHWKNRVYPLGKGNHPVVYVNWEDAAAYASWRGKRLPTEEEWSRAAAGDELDRLWPWGNQFDENSCNSRSLGIGDTTPVGQFPRGKSPFGCLDMIGNVWEWTGSWYDPEGRQHRVLRGGSWFTYAEFTYISYRNYDLPRSRTRLYGFRSARNFERPRPDPA
;
A
#
# COMPACT_ATOMS: atom_id res chain seq x y z
N MET A 1 -19.07 11.31 29.58
CA MET A 1 -17.97 10.61 28.90
C MET A 1 -17.93 9.10 29.17
N ALA A 2 -18.50 8.56 30.26
CA ALA A 2 -18.50 7.11 30.55
C ALA A 2 -19.50 6.26 29.70
N VAL A 3 -20.50 6.86 29.04
CA VAL A 3 -21.54 6.14 28.28
C VAL A 3 -21.15 5.97 26.78
N GLY A 4 -19.87 6.12 26.43
CA GLY A 4 -19.38 6.06 25.04
C GLY A 4 -19.44 4.67 24.37
N GLY A 5 -19.98 3.65 25.05
CA GLY A 5 -20.20 2.32 24.52
C GLY A 5 -21.66 1.90 24.63
N ASP A 6 -22.37 1.93 23.50
CA ASP A 6 -23.70 1.33 23.28
C ASP A 6 -24.90 2.03 23.97
N GLU A 7 -25.29 3.20 23.44
CA GLU A 7 -26.49 3.97 23.81
C GLU A 7 -27.79 3.12 23.75
N SER A 8 -27.81 2.05 22.94
CA SER A 8 -28.93 1.10 22.85
C SER A 8 -29.00 0.14 24.04
N LEU A 9 -27.88 -0.17 24.70
CA LEU A 9 -27.86 -0.94 25.94
C LEU A 9 -28.36 -0.09 27.12
N PHE A 10 -27.92 1.17 27.19
CA PHE A 10 -28.40 2.13 28.19
C PHE A 10 -29.92 2.28 28.15
N CYS A 11 -30.49 2.52 26.95
CA CYS A 11 -31.93 2.68 26.75
C CYS A 11 -32.74 1.44 27.19
N ARG A 12 -32.26 0.23 26.84
CA ARG A 12 -32.93 -1.03 27.23
C ARG A 12 -32.95 -1.24 28.74
N ILE A 13 -31.81 -1.03 29.42
CA ILE A 13 -31.72 -1.20 30.87
C ILE A 13 -32.59 -0.15 31.57
N ALA A 14 -32.68 1.08 31.05
CA ALA A 14 -33.55 2.11 31.61
C ALA A 14 -35.04 1.73 31.54
N VAL A 15 -35.47 1.08 30.44
CA VAL A 15 -36.86 0.60 30.25
C VAL A 15 -37.16 -0.64 31.07
N ASP A 16 -36.29 -1.66 31.03
CA ASP A 16 -36.47 -2.92 31.77
C ASP A 16 -36.57 -2.69 33.29
N GLN A 17 -35.91 -1.64 33.80
CA GLN A 17 -35.92 -1.28 35.21
C GLN A 17 -37.03 -0.28 35.57
N GLY A 18 -37.86 0.11 34.60
CA GLY A 18 -38.99 1.02 34.80
C GLY A 18 -38.58 2.46 35.14
N TYR A 19 -37.32 2.85 34.88
CA TYR A 19 -36.87 4.23 35.10
C TYR A 19 -37.31 5.17 33.97
N LEU A 20 -37.48 4.63 32.77
CA LEU A 20 -38.03 5.32 31.59
C LEU A 20 -39.06 4.42 30.92
N SER A 21 -40.06 5.00 30.27
CA SER A 21 -40.89 4.26 29.32
C SER A 21 -40.30 4.31 27.91
N GLN A 22 -40.71 3.38 27.04
CA GLN A 22 -40.29 3.40 25.64
C GLN A 22 -40.76 4.68 24.94
N ASP A 23 -41.94 5.18 25.30
CA ASP A 23 -42.49 6.44 24.78
C ASP A 23 -41.68 7.68 25.22
N ASP A 24 -41.05 7.66 26.40
CA ASP A 24 -40.19 8.75 26.86
C ASP A 24 -38.90 8.83 26.03
N ILE A 25 -38.33 7.67 25.69
CA ILE A 25 -37.14 7.55 24.85
C ILE A 25 -37.45 8.01 23.42
N ASP A 26 -38.58 7.58 22.87
CA ASP A 26 -38.96 7.93 21.51
C ASP A 26 -39.32 9.42 21.37
N ARG A 27 -39.95 10.02 22.39
CA ARG A 27 -40.17 11.49 22.46
C ARG A 27 -38.87 12.28 22.51
N CYS A 28 -37.90 11.86 23.32
CA CYS A 28 -36.59 12.53 23.38
C CYS A 28 -35.78 12.35 22.09
N ARG A 29 -35.91 11.23 21.37
CA ARG A 29 -35.28 11.04 20.05
C ARG A 29 -35.87 11.95 18.97
N ILE A 30 -37.18 12.20 19.02
CA ILE A 30 -37.82 13.16 18.12
C ILE A 30 -37.32 14.58 18.39
N LEU A 31 -37.14 14.95 19.67
CA LEU A 31 -36.56 16.25 20.07
C LEU A 31 -35.09 16.38 19.67
N GLN A 32 -34.30 15.31 19.79
CA GLN A 32 -32.90 15.28 19.33
C GLN A 32 -32.79 15.50 17.81
N ARG A 33 -33.69 14.89 17.03
CA ARG A 33 -33.71 15.04 15.56
C ARG A 33 -34.22 16.40 15.09
N SER A 34 -35.18 17.00 15.81
CA SER A 34 -35.78 18.29 15.45
C SER A 34 -34.97 19.50 15.90
N SER A 35 -34.12 19.36 16.92
CA SER A 35 -33.26 20.45 17.44
C SER A 35 -31.90 20.59 16.74
N GLY A 36 -31.51 19.65 15.87
CA GLY A 36 -30.21 19.67 15.19
C GLY A 36 -28.99 19.55 16.13
N SER A 37 -29.22 19.21 17.40
CA SER A 37 -28.20 19.15 18.45
C SER A 37 -27.37 17.86 18.36
N ALA A 38 -26.04 17.99 18.35
CA ALA A 38 -25.11 16.86 18.42
C ALA A 38 -24.96 16.26 19.84
N LYS A 39 -25.80 16.67 20.81
CA LYS A 39 -25.77 16.15 22.19
C LYS A 39 -26.28 14.69 22.24
N PRO A 40 -25.66 13.81 23.05
CA PRO A 40 -26.14 12.44 23.27
C PRO A 40 -27.55 12.39 23.88
N LEU A 41 -28.33 11.32 23.62
CA LEU A 41 -29.73 11.19 24.04
C LEU A 41 -29.89 11.27 25.56
N VAL A 42 -28.91 10.78 26.31
CA VAL A 42 -28.90 10.83 27.78
C VAL A 42 -28.94 12.27 28.31
N ILE A 43 -28.34 13.24 27.60
CA ILE A 43 -28.37 14.65 27.98
C ILE A 43 -29.78 15.22 27.76
N HIS A 44 -30.44 14.86 26.67
CA HIS A 44 -31.82 15.25 26.41
C HIS A 44 -32.82 14.65 27.42
N LEU A 45 -32.55 13.45 27.93
CA LEU A 45 -33.37 12.81 28.97
C LEU A 45 -33.22 13.48 30.34
N ILE A 46 -32.02 14.02 30.65
CA ILE A 46 -31.75 14.79 31.88
C ILE A 46 -32.36 16.19 31.77
N GLU A 47 -32.10 16.91 30.68
CA GLU A 47 -32.65 18.25 30.43
C GLU A 47 -34.19 18.23 30.37
N GLY A 48 -34.78 17.13 29.89
CA GLY A 48 -36.22 16.89 29.89
C GLY A 48 -36.83 16.48 31.24
N GLY A 49 -36.03 16.37 32.30
CA GLY A 49 -36.48 16.02 33.65
C GLY A 49 -36.92 14.56 33.84
N LEU A 50 -36.67 13.70 32.84
CA LEU A 50 -37.08 12.29 32.85
C LEU A 50 -36.05 11.41 33.57
N LEU A 51 -34.78 11.82 33.54
CA LEU A 51 -33.68 11.21 34.29
C LEU A 51 -33.09 12.19 35.30
N ASP A 52 -33.09 11.82 36.58
CA ASP A 52 -32.34 12.51 37.63
C ASP A 52 -30.99 11.79 37.88
N ASP A 53 -30.08 12.45 38.59
CA ASP A 53 -28.74 11.91 38.87
C ASP A 53 -28.78 10.55 39.59
N LYS A 54 -29.82 10.31 40.40
CA LYS A 54 -29.97 9.06 41.15
C LYS A 54 -30.36 7.91 40.23
N LYS A 55 -31.30 8.13 39.31
CA LYS A 55 -31.70 7.18 38.27
C LYS A 55 -30.56 6.95 37.27
N LEU A 56 -29.86 8.01 36.88
CA LEU A 56 -28.73 7.94 35.96
C LEU A 56 -27.62 7.05 36.51
N ASN A 57 -27.19 7.29 37.75
CA ASN A 57 -26.13 6.50 38.38
C ASN A 57 -26.56 5.03 38.57
N ALA A 58 -27.82 4.77 38.92
CA ALA A 58 -28.34 3.41 39.02
C ALA A 58 -28.36 2.66 37.66
N ILE A 59 -28.62 3.36 36.56
CA ILE A 59 -28.56 2.79 35.20
C ILE A 59 -27.10 2.56 34.80
N ILE A 60 -26.21 3.53 35.05
CA ILE A 60 -24.78 3.42 34.74
C ILE A 60 -24.13 2.25 35.49
N GLU A 61 -24.35 2.10 36.79
CA GLU A 61 -23.82 0.97 37.56
C GLU A 61 -24.26 -0.39 36.99
N ARG A 62 -25.45 -0.45 36.40
CA ARG A 62 -25.99 -1.67 35.78
C ARG A 62 -25.49 -1.87 34.35
N VAL A 63 -25.28 -0.80 33.59
CA VAL A 63 -24.59 -0.87 32.30
C VAL A 63 -23.16 -1.35 32.52
N ASP A 64 -22.45 -0.79 33.49
CA ASP A 64 -21.09 -1.18 33.86
C ASP A 64 -21.05 -2.61 34.39
N ARG A 65 -22.04 -3.04 35.19
CA ARG A 65 -22.16 -4.44 35.62
C ARG A 65 -22.48 -5.37 34.45
N ALA A 66 -23.37 -4.99 33.53
CA ALA A 66 -23.67 -5.77 32.33
C ALA A 66 -22.47 -5.84 31.35
N GLN A 67 -21.66 -4.78 31.30
CA GLN A 67 -20.41 -4.74 30.53
C GLN A 67 -19.27 -5.48 31.22
N ALA A 68 -19.24 -5.50 32.56
CA ALA A 68 -18.31 -6.30 33.35
C ALA A 68 -18.67 -7.80 33.32
N GLU A 69 -19.95 -8.15 33.30
CA GLU A 69 -20.44 -9.52 33.12
C GLU A 69 -20.15 -10.05 31.70
N LYS A 70 -20.08 -9.17 30.69
CA LYS A 70 -19.56 -9.49 29.34
C LYS A 70 -18.06 -9.85 29.32
N LYS A 71 -17.29 -9.52 30.38
CA LYS A 71 -15.87 -9.90 30.52
C LYS A 71 -15.66 -11.29 31.17
N THR A 72 -16.73 -12.03 31.44
CA THR A 72 -16.68 -13.47 31.70
C THR A 72 -17.45 -14.22 30.60
N PRO A 73 -16.90 -15.29 30.00
CA PRO A 73 -17.49 -15.89 28.82
C PRO A 73 -18.74 -16.68 29.19
N ARG A 74 -19.92 -16.10 28.97
CA ARG A 74 -21.15 -16.86 28.70
C ARG A 74 -21.59 -16.53 27.27
N SER A 75 -21.40 -17.49 26.38
CA SER A 75 -21.74 -17.37 24.96
C SER A 75 -23.25 -17.19 24.77
N ARG A 76 -23.63 -16.41 23.75
CA ARG A 76 -25.02 -16.19 23.28
C ARG A 76 -25.79 -17.50 23.07
N GLY A 77 -25.09 -18.61 22.81
CA GLY A 77 -25.65 -19.96 22.70
C GLY A 77 -26.19 -20.56 24.00
N ALA A 78 -25.69 -20.14 25.17
CA ALA A 78 -26.18 -20.63 26.47
C ALA A 78 -27.59 -20.10 26.80
N LEU A 79 -27.87 -18.84 26.42
CA LEU A 79 -29.19 -18.21 26.61
C LEU A 79 -30.25 -18.83 25.67
N ASP A 80 -29.88 -19.11 24.43
CA ASP A 80 -30.75 -19.78 23.46
C ASP A 80 -31.02 -21.25 23.83
N ALA A 81 -30.05 -21.95 24.42
CA ALA A 81 -30.22 -23.32 24.92
C ALA A 81 -31.15 -23.40 26.13
N LEU A 82 -31.05 -22.44 27.07
CA LEU A 82 -31.97 -22.31 28.21
C LEU A 82 -33.41 -22.06 27.74
N ARG A 83 -33.62 -21.12 26.81
CA ARG A 83 -34.95 -20.84 26.24
C ARG A 83 -35.53 -22.02 25.45
N PHE A 84 -34.71 -22.80 24.77
CA PHE A 84 -35.16 -24.02 24.10
C PHE A 84 -35.64 -25.07 25.10
N GLY A 85 -34.87 -25.26 26.18
CA GLY A 85 -35.23 -26.16 27.28
C GLY A 85 -36.54 -25.78 27.96
N GLU A 86 -36.71 -24.51 28.32
CA GLU A 86 -37.94 -23.99 28.96
C GLU A 86 -39.18 -24.19 28.10
N VAL A 87 -39.08 -23.95 26.78
CA VAL A 87 -40.20 -24.15 25.86
C VAL A 87 -40.51 -25.64 25.68
N ALA A 88 -39.51 -26.51 25.62
CA ALA A 88 -39.71 -27.96 25.53
C ALA A 88 -40.40 -28.53 26.79
N VAL A 89 -40.07 -28.01 27.98
CA VAL A 89 -40.71 -28.39 29.24
C VAL A 89 -42.14 -27.86 29.32
N ARG A 90 -42.36 -26.60 28.96
CA ARG A 90 -43.70 -25.99 28.94
C ARG A 90 -44.66 -26.68 27.97
N LEU A 91 -44.17 -27.19 26.85
CA LEU A 91 -44.96 -27.97 25.88
C LEU A 91 -45.15 -29.44 26.29
N GLY A 92 -44.60 -29.87 27.43
CA GLY A 92 -44.68 -31.24 27.91
C GLY A 92 -43.90 -32.25 27.05
N LEU A 93 -42.96 -31.77 26.23
CA LEU A 93 -42.20 -32.60 25.27
C LEU A 93 -40.92 -33.16 25.89
N ALA A 94 -40.38 -32.50 26.92
CA ALA A 94 -39.25 -32.97 27.70
C ALA A 94 -39.44 -32.59 29.18
N THR A 95 -38.82 -33.31 30.10
CA THR A 95 -38.83 -32.98 31.53
C THR A 95 -37.62 -32.12 31.91
N GLN A 96 -37.72 -31.31 32.98
CA GLN A 96 -36.60 -30.48 33.44
C GLN A 96 -35.30 -31.29 33.68
N PRO A 97 -35.33 -32.51 34.27
CA PRO A 97 -34.14 -33.35 34.40
C PRO A 97 -33.52 -33.75 33.05
N GLN A 98 -34.32 -34.00 32.02
CA GLN A 98 -33.81 -34.31 30.67
C GLN A 98 -33.15 -33.10 30.01
N ILE A 99 -33.68 -31.90 30.25
CA ILE A 99 -33.08 -30.64 29.79
C ILE A 99 -31.77 -30.36 30.53
N ASP A 100 -31.74 -30.54 31.85
CA ASP A 100 -30.54 -30.33 32.66
C ASP A 100 -29.42 -31.30 32.26
N GLU A 101 -29.76 -32.55 31.96
CA GLU A 101 -28.79 -33.53 31.46
C GLU A 101 -28.29 -33.19 30.06
N ALA A 102 -29.17 -32.74 29.16
CA ALA A 102 -28.78 -32.25 27.85
C ALA A 102 -27.87 -31.01 27.95
N LEU A 103 -28.13 -30.10 28.89
CA LEU A 103 -27.28 -28.93 29.17
C LEU A 103 -25.93 -29.33 29.78
N ARG A 104 -25.88 -30.34 30.66
CA ARG A 104 -24.61 -30.89 31.17
C ARG A 104 -23.80 -31.51 30.05
N ARG A 105 -24.42 -32.31 29.19
CA ARG A 105 -23.77 -32.89 28.01
C ARG A 105 -23.30 -31.78 27.05
N GLN A 106 -24.11 -30.76 26.82
CA GLN A 106 -23.74 -29.60 26.02
C GLN A 106 -22.52 -28.87 26.61
N LYS A 107 -22.48 -28.65 27.93
CA LYS A 107 -21.34 -28.05 28.62
C LYS A 107 -20.10 -28.93 28.57
N LYS A 108 -20.25 -30.25 28.70
CA LYS A 108 -19.15 -31.22 28.62
C LYS A 108 -18.56 -31.28 27.21
N GLU A 109 -19.40 -31.21 26.18
CA GLU A 109 -18.95 -31.14 24.79
C GLU A 109 -18.35 -29.75 24.46
N ALA A 110 -18.92 -28.67 24.99
CA ALA A 110 -18.35 -27.33 24.86
C ALA A 110 -16.98 -27.19 25.57
N ALA A 111 -16.80 -27.86 26.73
CA ALA A 111 -15.52 -27.95 27.42
C ALA A 111 -14.47 -28.76 26.65
N LYS A 112 -14.90 -29.59 25.70
CA LYS A 112 -14.05 -30.29 24.72
C LYS A 112 -13.96 -29.55 23.37
N GLY A 113 -14.36 -28.27 23.33
CA GLY A 113 -14.32 -27.44 22.12
C GLY A 113 -15.42 -27.74 21.08
N ARG A 114 -16.35 -28.67 21.34
CA ARG A 114 -17.42 -29.05 20.40
C ARG A 114 -18.69 -28.24 20.66
N SER A 115 -19.09 -27.42 19.70
CA SER A 115 -20.33 -26.63 19.77
C SER A 115 -21.52 -27.44 19.24
N ILE A 116 -22.25 -28.11 20.13
CA ILE A 116 -23.48 -28.85 19.81
C ILE A 116 -24.72 -28.10 20.33
N ARG A 117 -25.80 -28.07 19.56
CA ARG A 117 -27.06 -27.40 19.97
C ARG A 117 -27.87 -28.34 20.87
N ILE A 118 -28.52 -27.79 21.90
CA ILE A 118 -29.32 -28.59 22.84
C ILE A 118 -30.43 -29.41 22.15
N GLY A 119 -31.07 -28.87 21.11
CA GLY A 119 -32.08 -29.60 20.33
C GLY A 119 -31.51 -30.81 19.58
N GLN A 120 -30.23 -30.76 19.19
CA GLN A 120 -29.54 -31.88 18.57
C GLN A 120 -29.21 -32.96 19.61
N ILE A 121 -28.73 -32.56 20.81
CA ILE A 121 -28.50 -33.50 21.91
C ILE A 121 -29.78 -34.23 22.29
N LEU A 122 -30.90 -33.49 22.38
CA LEU A 122 -32.20 -34.06 22.72
C LEU A 122 -32.76 -34.98 21.61
N GLY A 123 -32.38 -34.73 20.36
CA GLY A 123 -32.69 -35.61 19.22
C GLY A 123 -31.84 -36.89 19.23
N GLU A 124 -30.53 -36.76 19.42
CA GLU A 124 -29.58 -37.88 19.51
C GLU A 124 -29.86 -38.78 20.71
N SER A 125 -30.34 -38.21 21.82
CA SER A 125 -30.75 -38.99 23.00
C SER A 125 -32.14 -39.61 22.87
N GLY A 126 -32.85 -39.37 21.75
CA GLY A 126 -34.21 -39.85 21.52
C GLY A 126 -35.28 -39.20 22.39
N VAL A 127 -34.94 -38.14 23.14
CA VAL A 127 -35.87 -37.42 24.02
C VAL A 127 -36.89 -36.61 23.21
N LEU A 128 -36.46 -36.02 22.08
CA LEU A 128 -37.34 -35.30 21.16
C LEU A 128 -37.21 -35.85 19.73
N SER A 129 -38.33 -36.17 19.09
CA SER A 129 -38.36 -36.49 17.67
C SER A 129 -38.09 -35.25 16.81
N SER A 130 -37.69 -35.45 15.54
CA SER A 130 -37.48 -34.35 14.59
C SER A 130 -38.72 -33.45 14.43
N GLU A 131 -39.93 -34.02 14.53
CA GLU A 131 -41.19 -33.26 14.48
C GLU A 131 -41.42 -32.46 15.77
N GLN A 132 -41.09 -33.01 16.93
CA GLN A 132 -41.21 -32.33 18.22
C GLN A 132 -40.19 -31.19 18.35
N ILE A 133 -38.98 -31.34 17.83
CA ILE A 133 -37.98 -30.26 17.75
C ILE A 133 -38.52 -29.09 16.91
N GLN A 134 -39.20 -29.38 15.79
CA GLN A 134 -39.85 -28.34 14.98
C GLN A 134 -40.99 -27.65 15.74
N LYS A 135 -41.78 -28.39 16.52
CA LYS A 135 -42.82 -27.80 17.39
C LYS A 135 -42.22 -26.85 18.44
N VAL A 136 -41.13 -27.23 19.12
CA VAL A 136 -40.43 -26.36 20.08
C VAL A 136 -39.89 -25.09 19.40
N LEU A 137 -39.31 -25.20 18.21
CA LEU A 137 -38.81 -24.05 17.44
C LEU A 137 -39.93 -23.13 16.94
N SER A 138 -41.07 -23.69 16.52
CA SER A 138 -42.24 -22.92 16.09
C SER A 138 -42.89 -22.15 17.24
N ALA A 139 -42.93 -22.74 18.44
CA ALA A 139 -43.40 -22.10 19.67
C ALA A 139 -42.48 -20.98 20.20
N GLN A 140 -41.26 -20.86 19.65
CA GLN A 140 -40.38 -19.70 19.82
C GLN A 140 -40.67 -18.57 18.80
N ASN A 141 -41.80 -18.66 18.08
CA ASN A 141 -42.28 -17.67 17.11
C ASN A 141 -41.32 -17.45 15.91
N LYS A 142 -40.73 -18.53 15.38
CA LYS A 142 -39.80 -18.49 14.23
C LYS A 142 -40.41 -19.23 13.02
N ARG A 143 -40.48 -18.60 11.85
CA ARG A 143 -40.96 -19.21 10.59
C ARG A 143 -39.80 -19.45 9.63
N VAL A 144 -39.75 -20.62 9.00
CA VAL A 144 -38.72 -20.94 8.00
C VAL A 144 -39.23 -20.56 6.61
N VAL A 145 -38.56 -19.62 5.93
CA VAL A 145 -38.90 -19.15 4.59
C VAL A 145 -37.79 -19.53 3.62
N ARG A 146 -38.14 -20.01 2.42
CA ARG A 146 -37.17 -20.42 1.39
C ARG A 146 -37.11 -19.36 0.30
N CYS A 147 -35.90 -18.97 -0.10
CA CYS A 147 -35.72 -18.07 -1.24
C CYS A 147 -36.04 -18.76 -2.56
N SER A 148 -36.91 -18.16 -3.38
CA SER A 148 -37.26 -18.63 -4.72
C SER A 148 -36.08 -18.61 -5.69
N GLY A 149 -35.20 -17.61 -5.56
CA GLY A 149 -33.95 -17.47 -6.33
C GLY A 149 -32.88 -18.50 -5.94
N CYS A 150 -32.27 -18.36 -4.75
CA CYS A 150 -31.09 -19.16 -4.36
C CYS A 150 -31.41 -20.43 -3.55
N LYS A 151 -32.70 -20.77 -3.38
CA LYS A 151 -33.23 -21.95 -2.66
C LYS A 151 -32.83 -22.09 -1.17
N SER A 152 -32.11 -21.12 -0.61
CA SER A 152 -31.66 -21.10 0.79
C SER A 152 -32.83 -20.91 1.76
N LYS A 153 -32.76 -21.55 2.94
CA LYS A 153 -33.80 -21.48 3.98
C LYS A 153 -33.40 -20.49 5.08
N PHE A 154 -34.34 -19.67 5.55
CA PHE A 154 -34.13 -18.64 6.57
C PHE A 154 -35.13 -18.78 7.70
N ASN A 155 -34.68 -18.74 8.96
CA ASN A 155 -35.56 -18.72 10.12
C ASN A 155 -35.83 -17.26 10.51
N ILE A 156 -37.04 -16.76 10.24
CA ILE A 156 -37.48 -15.41 10.56
C ILE A 156 -38.21 -15.45 11.91
N ALA A 157 -37.65 -14.78 12.92
CA ALA A 157 -38.33 -14.59 14.20
C ALA A 157 -39.41 -13.50 14.05
N ASN A 158 -40.59 -13.73 14.65
CA ASN A 158 -41.76 -12.85 14.59
C ASN A 158 -42.17 -12.51 13.14
N PHE A 159 -42.36 -13.55 12.32
CA PHE A 159 -42.77 -13.39 10.92
C PHE A 159 -44.11 -12.65 10.80
N ASP A 160 -44.12 -11.53 10.09
CA ASP A 160 -45.29 -10.70 9.82
C ASP A 160 -45.70 -10.86 8.34
N PRO A 161 -46.89 -11.40 8.04
CA PRO A 161 -47.34 -11.61 6.66
C PRO A 161 -47.53 -10.32 5.85
N ASN A 162 -47.61 -9.15 6.50
CA ASN A 162 -47.75 -7.86 5.82
C ASN A 162 -46.41 -7.15 5.57
N ARG A 163 -45.28 -7.74 5.98
CA ARG A 163 -43.94 -7.18 5.81
C ARG A 163 -43.18 -7.95 4.73
N SER A 164 -42.66 -7.25 3.73
CA SER A 164 -41.81 -7.87 2.69
C SER A 164 -40.44 -8.22 3.27
N TYR A 165 -39.98 -9.45 3.03
CA TYR A 165 -38.64 -9.90 3.42
C TYR A 165 -37.77 -10.13 2.18
N GLN A 166 -36.46 -9.90 2.29
CA GLN A 166 -35.51 -10.12 1.19
C GLN A 166 -34.48 -11.18 1.58
N CYS A 167 -34.05 -11.96 0.59
CA CYS A 167 -33.01 -12.94 0.77
C CYS A 167 -31.67 -12.25 1.00
N ARG A 168 -31.05 -12.45 2.17
CA ARG A 168 -29.74 -11.85 2.49
C ARG A 168 -28.58 -12.42 1.66
N LYS A 169 -28.81 -13.48 0.88
CA LYS A 169 -27.80 -14.15 0.07
C LYS A 169 -27.80 -13.66 -1.38
N CYS A 170 -28.97 -13.34 -1.96
CA CYS A 170 -29.08 -12.93 -3.36
C CYS A 170 -30.01 -11.73 -3.62
N GLY A 171 -30.54 -11.09 -2.58
CA GLY A 171 -31.37 -9.89 -2.69
C GLY A 171 -32.83 -10.12 -3.14
N PHE A 172 -33.19 -11.33 -3.58
CA PHE A 172 -34.53 -11.62 -4.11
C PHE A 172 -35.63 -11.45 -3.05
N PRO A 173 -36.81 -10.88 -3.40
CA PRO A 173 -37.98 -10.86 -2.53
C PRO A 173 -38.37 -12.28 -2.10
N LEU A 174 -38.57 -12.47 -0.81
CA LEU A 174 -39.07 -13.71 -0.22
C LEU A 174 -40.60 -13.62 -0.19
N ASP A 175 -41.24 -13.84 -1.34
CA ASP A 175 -42.70 -13.81 -1.42
C ASP A 175 -43.31 -15.04 -0.74
N ALA A 176 -44.36 -14.80 0.04
CA ALA A 176 -45.09 -15.83 0.74
C ALA A 176 -46.06 -16.53 -0.23
N GLU A 177 -45.64 -17.63 -0.86
CA GLU A 177 -46.59 -18.50 -1.57
C GLU A 177 -47.30 -19.47 -0.60
N GLU A 178 -48.64 -19.49 -0.69
CA GLU A 178 -49.53 -20.47 -0.10
C GLU A 178 -49.63 -21.76 -0.94
N SER A 179 -49.01 -22.83 -0.44
CA SER A 179 -49.50 -24.22 -0.31
C SER A 179 -49.90 -25.14 -1.50
N VAL A 180 -49.43 -26.40 -1.34
CA VAL A 180 -49.97 -27.75 -1.71
C VAL A 180 -49.64 -28.39 -3.08
N GLY A 181 -49.14 -29.64 -3.01
CA GLY A 181 -49.18 -30.63 -4.10
C GLY A 181 -48.56 -31.99 -3.72
N THR A 182 -49.41 -32.95 -3.34
CA THR A 182 -49.14 -34.34 -2.91
C THR A 182 -48.75 -35.28 -4.08
N LEU A 183 -47.82 -36.25 -3.90
CA LEU A 183 -47.95 -37.74 -3.94
C LEU A 183 -46.89 -38.36 -4.91
N PRO A 184 -46.44 -39.64 -4.81
CA PRO A 184 -47.23 -40.81 -4.41
C PRO A 184 -46.63 -41.75 -3.35
N ALA A 185 -47.54 -42.51 -2.73
CA ALA A 185 -47.27 -43.65 -1.87
C ALA A 185 -47.04 -44.92 -2.69
N ALA A 186 -46.06 -45.74 -2.32
CA ALA A 186 -46.12 -47.20 -2.47
C ALA A 186 -45.11 -47.91 -1.55
N ARG A 187 -45.68 -48.57 -0.53
CA ARG A 187 -45.39 -49.94 -0.07
C ARG A 187 -43.97 -50.27 0.43
N GLY A 188 -43.85 -50.19 1.76
CA GLY A 188 -43.90 -51.38 2.63
C GLY A 188 -42.63 -52.21 2.77
N VAL A 189 -42.00 -52.14 3.95
CA VAL A 189 -41.40 -53.30 4.63
C VAL A 189 -41.57 -53.13 6.15
N SER A 190 -41.99 -54.21 6.79
CA SER A 190 -42.20 -54.35 8.23
C SER A 190 -40.89 -54.23 9.04
N VAL A 191 -40.96 -53.51 10.15
CA VAL A 191 -39.99 -53.63 11.25
C VAL A 191 -40.30 -54.94 11.98
N GLN A 192 -39.40 -55.91 11.88
CA GLN A 192 -39.27 -56.95 12.90
C GLN A 192 -37.98 -56.71 13.67
N SER A 193 -38.17 -56.56 14.98
CA SER A 193 -37.15 -56.69 16.02
C SER A 193 -36.32 -57.95 15.83
N LEU A 194 -35.00 -57.84 16.00
CA LEU A 194 -34.26 -58.74 16.89
C LEU A 194 -32.86 -58.20 17.19
N SER A 195 -32.56 -58.28 18.48
CA SER A 195 -31.31 -58.17 19.20
C SER A 195 -30.09 -58.76 18.49
N THR A 196 -28.95 -58.08 18.60
CA THR A 196 -27.79 -58.58 19.35
C THR A 196 -26.82 -57.44 19.65
N VAL A 197 -26.34 -57.45 20.89
CA VAL A 197 -25.18 -56.73 21.37
C VAL A 197 -23.97 -57.45 20.78
N GLU A 198 -23.16 -56.79 19.96
CA GLU A 198 -21.80 -57.23 19.67
C GLU A 198 -20.84 -56.06 19.81
N GLU A 199 -20.04 -56.13 20.87
CA GLU A 199 -18.74 -55.47 20.96
C GLU A 199 -17.87 -55.93 19.79
N VAL A 200 -17.40 -55.01 18.95
CA VAL A 200 -16.29 -55.28 18.03
C VAL A 200 -15.08 -54.50 18.51
N GLY A 201 -14.22 -55.19 19.26
CA GLY A 201 -12.83 -54.79 19.44
C GLY A 201 -12.06 -54.90 18.12
N SER A 202 -11.16 -53.96 17.88
CA SER A 202 -10.30 -53.84 16.69
C SER A 202 -9.56 -55.13 16.35
N THR A 203 -9.80 -55.68 15.15
CA THR A 203 -9.46 -57.05 14.72
C THR A 203 -8.05 -57.23 14.13
N LEU A 204 -7.19 -56.20 14.14
CA LEU A 204 -5.86 -56.23 13.48
C LEU A 204 -4.66 -56.32 14.44
N VAL A 205 -4.87 -56.08 15.74
CA VAL A 205 -3.81 -56.18 16.76
C VAL A 205 -3.36 -57.64 16.92
N GLY A 206 -2.05 -57.88 16.92
CA GLY A 206 -1.41 -59.19 16.96
C GLY A 206 -1.24 -59.87 15.59
N ARG A 207 -1.64 -59.23 14.49
CA ARG A 207 -1.43 -59.75 13.12
C ARG A 207 -0.04 -59.35 12.59
N GLU A 208 0.60 -60.27 11.88
CA GLU A 208 1.82 -59.99 11.13
C GLU A 208 1.51 -59.42 9.73
N VAL A 209 2.18 -58.33 9.36
CA VAL A 209 2.11 -57.69 8.05
C VAL A 209 3.54 -57.44 7.57
N GLY A 210 3.97 -58.14 6.52
CA GLY A 210 5.38 -58.13 6.11
C GLY A 210 6.28 -58.71 7.22
N GLU A 211 7.33 -57.97 7.62
CA GLU A 211 8.24 -58.35 8.71
C GLU A 211 7.84 -57.77 10.08
N TYR A 212 6.62 -57.22 10.20
CA TYR A 212 6.18 -56.47 11.38
C TYR A 212 4.94 -57.07 12.03
N GLU A 213 4.89 -57.00 13.36
CA GLU A 213 3.72 -57.34 14.16
C GLU A 213 2.97 -56.06 14.54
N ILE A 214 1.64 -56.05 14.36
CA ILE A 214 0.77 -54.94 14.79
C ILE A 214 0.56 -55.00 16.31
N VAL A 215 0.98 -53.95 17.02
CA VAL A 215 0.95 -53.90 18.49
C VAL A 215 -0.27 -53.18 19.03
N GLU A 216 -0.58 -52.01 18.49
CA GLU A 216 -1.70 -51.18 18.96
C GLU A 216 -2.15 -50.20 17.86
N MET A 217 -3.42 -49.80 17.89
CA MET A 217 -3.91 -48.69 17.05
C MET A 217 -3.57 -47.37 17.73
N ILE A 218 -2.86 -46.48 17.03
CA ILE A 218 -2.42 -45.18 17.56
C ILE A 218 -3.25 -44.01 17.05
N GLY A 219 -4.02 -44.19 15.98
CA GLY A 219 -4.93 -43.16 15.49
C GLY A 219 -5.89 -43.67 14.44
N GLU A 220 -7.08 -43.07 14.39
CA GLU A 220 -8.10 -43.34 13.38
C GLU A 220 -8.61 -42.00 12.82
N GLY A 221 -8.45 -41.79 11.50
CA GLY A 221 -9.00 -40.64 10.78
C GLY A 221 -10.07 -41.08 9.77
N GLY A 222 -10.72 -40.12 9.09
CA GLY A 222 -11.74 -40.44 8.06
C GLY A 222 -11.21 -41.21 6.86
N MET A 223 -9.91 -41.12 6.55
CA MET A 223 -9.30 -41.75 5.36
C MET A 223 -8.39 -42.96 5.68
N ALA A 224 -7.89 -43.08 6.90
CA ALA A 224 -6.89 -44.09 7.27
C ALA A 224 -6.91 -44.45 8.76
N GLU A 225 -6.44 -45.65 9.07
CA GLU A 225 -6.09 -46.13 10.41
C GLU A 225 -4.56 -46.16 10.53
N VAL A 226 -4.03 -45.76 11.68
CA VAL A 226 -2.59 -45.80 11.96
C VAL A 226 -2.35 -46.73 13.15
N TYR A 227 -1.42 -47.66 12.96
CA TYR A 227 -1.04 -48.66 13.94
C TYR A 227 0.43 -48.54 14.27
N LYS A 228 0.79 -48.78 15.54
CA LYS A 228 2.17 -49.02 15.93
C LYS A 228 2.51 -50.48 15.64
N VAL A 229 3.66 -50.69 15.03
CA VAL A 229 4.15 -51.99 14.65
C VAL A 229 5.58 -52.18 15.15
N ILE A 230 5.97 -53.42 15.41
CA ILE A 230 7.34 -53.77 15.82
C ILE A 230 7.89 -54.78 14.82
N GLU A 231 9.11 -54.55 14.36
CA GLU A 231 9.88 -55.57 13.63
C GLU A 231 10.49 -56.53 14.68
N PRO A 232 10.02 -57.78 14.82
CA PRO A 232 10.40 -58.62 15.98
C PRO A 232 11.90 -58.92 16.06
N ARG A 233 12.58 -58.97 14.90
CA ARG A 233 14.02 -59.27 14.80
C ARG A 233 14.90 -58.06 15.15
N ALA A 234 14.60 -56.89 14.59
CA ALA A 234 15.37 -55.67 14.83
C ALA A 234 14.92 -54.92 16.11
N LYS A 235 13.77 -55.29 16.69
CA LYS A 235 13.09 -54.59 17.79
C LYS A 235 12.86 -53.10 17.51
N THR A 236 12.75 -52.75 16.23
CA THR A 236 12.49 -51.39 15.76
C THR A 236 10.99 -51.12 15.77
N VAL A 237 10.59 -49.98 16.33
CA VAL A 237 9.19 -49.52 16.32
C VAL A 237 8.97 -48.71 15.05
N ARG A 238 7.89 -48.99 14.33
CA ARG A 238 7.45 -48.25 13.14
C ARG A 238 5.94 -47.98 13.22
N ALA A 239 5.43 -47.14 12.33
CA ALA A 239 4.00 -46.93 12.16
C ALA A 239 3.52 -47.56 10.85
N LEU A 240 2.38 -48.23 10.86
CA LEU A 240 1.66 -48.72 9.68
C LEU A 240 0.44 -47.84 9.47
N LYS A 241 0.33 -47.21 8.30
CA LYS A 241 -0.87 -46.47 7.90
C LYS A 241 -1.67 -47.31 6.90
N LEU A 242 -2.88 -47.71 7.29
CA LEU A 242 -3.82 -48.51 6.48
C LEU A 242 -4.94 -47.62 5.96
N LEU A 243 -5.12 -47.54 4.65
CA LEU A 243 -6.19 -46.72 4.07
C LEU A 243 -7.55 -47.42 4.12
N LYS A 244 -8.62 -46.66 4.35
CA LYS A 244 -9.99 -47.22 4.46
C LYS A 244 -10.61 -47.56 3.09
N SER A 245 -10.18 -46.91 2.01
CA SER A 245 -10.69 -47.11 0.64
C SER A 245 -9.75 -47.98 -0.21
N SER A 246 -10.33 -48.89 -1.00
CA SER A 246 -9.62 -49.78 -1.93
C SER A 246 -9.44 -49.20 -3.34
N ALA A 247 -9.94 -47.98 -3.61
CA ALA A 247 -10.22 -47.52 -4.97
C ALA A 247 -9.07 -46.85 -5.75
N GLU A 248 -7.89 -46.60 -5.18
CA GLU A 248 -6.89 -45.70 -5.81
C GLU A 248 -5.54 -46.35 -6.17
N SER A 249 -5.50 -47.64 -6.51
CA SER A 249 -4.28 -48.44 -6.34
C SER A 249 -3.04 -48.10 -7.20
N GLU A 250 -3.15 -47.46 -8.37
CA GLU A 250 -1.96 -47.23 -9.23
C GLU A 250 -1.34 -45.84 -9.11
N ARG A 251 -2.17 -44.78 -9.05
CA ARG A 251 -1.68 -43.40 -8.81
C ARG A 251 -1.16 -43.25 -7.39
N PHE A 252 -1.86 -43.82 -6.39
CA PHE A 252 -1.40 -43.89 -5.01
C PHE A 252 -0.02 -44.53 -4.90
N ARG A 253 0.17 -45.71 -5.52
CA ARG A 253 1.49 -46.39 -5.54
C ARG A 253 2.56 -45.54 -6.23
N ARG A 254 2.21 -44.78 -7.27
CA ARG A 254 3.14 -43.86 -7.95
C ARG A 254 3.54 -42.68 -7.06
N GLU A 255 2.60 -42.10 -6.31
CA GLU A 255 2.88 -41.00 -5.38
C GLU A 255 3.70 -41.46 -4.17
N ILE A 256 3.34 -42.60 -3.57
CA ILE A 256 4.13 -43.23 -2.50
C ILE A 256 5.56 -43.54 -2.98
N LYS A 257 5.73 -44.09 -4.19
CA LYS A 257 7.07 -44.34 -4.77
C LYS A 257 7.90 -43.06 -4.95
N ASN A 258 7.27 -41.92 -5.22
CA ASN A 258 7.98 -40.65 -5.32
C ASN A 258 8.36 -40.13 -3.93
N ILE A 259 7.46 -40.21 -2.95
CA ILE A 259 7.70 -39.76 -1.57
C ILE A 259 8.74 -40.65 -0.87
N ARG A 260 8.79 -41.95 -1.14
CA ARG A 260 9.81 -42.88 -0.61
C ARG A 260 11.25 -42.47 -0.96
N LYS A 261 11.45 -41.71 -2.05
CA LYS A 261 12.78 -41.19 -2.44
C LYS A 261 13.16 -39.92 -1.68
N LEU A 262 12.22 -39.32 -0.96
CA LEU A 262 12.43 -38.11 -0.20
C LEU A 262 13.00 -38.48 1.17
N GLU A 263 14.32 -38.34 1.31
CA GLU A 263 15.02 -38.53 2.58
C GLU A 263 15.40 -37.16 3.15
N HIS A 264 14.71 -36.74 4.21
CA HIS A 264 15.00 -35.48 4.91
C HIS A 264 14.58 -35.59 6.38
N PRO A 265 15.34 -35.05 7.35
CA PRO A 265 14.99 -35.14 8.78
C PRO A 265 13.60 -34.57 9.10
N ASN A 266 13.18 -33.54 8.35
CA ASN A 266 11.87 -32.90 8.53
C ASN A 266 10.73 -33.47 7.69
N VAL A 267 10.92 -34.63 7.07
CA VAL A 267 9.88 -35.35 6.31
C VAL A 267 9.76 -36.75 6.87
N ILE A 268 8.54 -37.25 7.04
CA ILE A 268 8.31 -38.61 7.51
C ILE A 268 8.87 -39.61 6.49
N ARG A 269 9.76 -40.50 6.95
CA ARG A 269 10.35 -41.51 6.07
C ARG A 269 9.33 -42.63 5.83
N ILE A 270 9.04 -42.92 4.57
CA ILE A 270 8.25 -44.08 4.15
C ILE A 270 9.22 -45.20 3.75
N TYR A 271 9.09 -46.37 4.37
CA TYR A 271 9.96 -47.51 4.14
C TYR A 271 9.45 -48.38 3.02
N GLU A 272 8.21 -48.83 3.14
CA GLU A 272 7.61 -49.87 2.31
C GLU A 272 6.11 -49.64 2.17
N ASP A 273 5.54 -50.14 1.07
CA ASP A 273 4.11 -50.08 0.77
C ASP A 273 3.61 -51.46 0.35
N GLY A 274 2.32 -51.72 0.59
CA GLY A 274 1.72 -53.01 0.33
C GLY A 274 0.19 -52.97 0.28
N THR A 275 -0.43 -54.14 0.38
CA THR A 275 -1.89 -54.27 0.41
C THR A 275 -2.27 -55.29 1.46
N LEU A 276 -3.16 -54.91 2.38
CA LEU A 276 -3.67 -55.73 3.47
C LEU A 276 -5.19 -55.81 3.31
N ASP A 277 -5.75 -57.00 3.12
CA ASP A 277 -7.18 -57.23 2.90
C ASP A 277 -7.79 -56.33 1.79
N GLY A 278 -7.03 -56.12 0.72
CA GLY A 278 -7.44 -55.28 -0.43
C GLY A 278 -7.30 -53.76 -0.19
N LYS A 279 -6.84 -53.33 0.98
CA LYS A 279 -6.58 -51.93 1.32
C LYS A 279 -5.09 -51.59 1.21
N PRO A 280 -4.71 -50.47 0.58
CA PRO A 280 -3.31 -50.04 0.56
C PRO A 280 -2.82 -49.71 1.97
N TYR A 281 -1.57 -50.08 2.27
CA TYR A 281 -0.87 -49.66 3.48
C TYR A 281 0.56 -49.25 3.18
N PHE A 282 1.18 -48.51 4.10
CA PHE A 282 2.62 -48.28 4.09
C PHE A 282 3.21 -48.18 5.50
N PHE A 283 4.47 -48.56 5.63
CA PHE A 283 5.27 -48.40 6.84
C PHE A 283 6.03 -47.08 6.82
N MET A 284 6.01 -46.36 7.92
CA MET A 284 6.69 -45.08 8.10
C MET A 284 7.37 -45.00 9.47
N ASP A 285 8.18 -43.96 9.66
CA ASP A 285 8.72 -43.63 10.99
C ASP A 285 7.59 -43.56 12.02
N PHE A 286 7.80 -44.20 13.17
CA PHE A 286 6.98 -43.94 14.35
C PHE A 286 7.54 -42.69 15.04
N VAL A 287 6.69 -41.68 15.23
CA VAL A 287 7.04 -40.45 15.96
C VAL A 287 6.42 -40.54 17.35
N ASP A 288 7.27 -40.55 18.37
CA ASP A 288 6.85 -40.58 19.78
C ASP A 288 6.70 -39.14 20.27
N GLY A 289 5.66 -38.46 19.78
CA GLY A 289 5.46 -37.04 19.98
C GLY A 289 4.01 -36.61 19.77
N GLU A 290 3.78 -35.29 19.73
CA GLU A 290 2.45 -34.71 19.54
C GLU A 290 2.31 -34.04 18.17
N ALA A 291 1.09 -33.88 17.68
CA ALA A 291 0.84 -33.09 16.47
C ALA A 291 0.92 -31.59 16.79
N LEU A 292 1.31 -30.76 15.81
CA LEU A 292 1.42 -29.31 15.99
C LEU A 292 0.07 -28.69 16.41
N VAL A 293 -1.05 -29.25 15.95
CA VAL A 293 -2.39 -28.83 16.40
C VAL A 293 -2.57 -29.00 17.92
N GLU A 294 -2.11 -30.11 18.48
CA GLU A 294 -2.18 -30.39 19.92
C GLU A 294 -1.26 -29.43 20.69
N ARG A 295 -0.07 -29.16 20.14
CA ARG A 295 0.87 -28.19 20.70
C ARG A 295 0.31 -26.78 20.72
N MET A 296 -0.43 -26.38 19.68
CA MET A 296 -1.11 -25.08 19.57
C MET A 296 -2.31 -24.97 20.52
N ASP A 297 -3.09 -26.05 20.68
CA ASP A 297 -4.25 -26.09 21.57
C ASP A 297 -3.88 -25.98 23.07
N ARG A 298 -2.65 -26.40 23.45
CA ARG A 298 -2.13 -26.24 24.81
C ARG A 298 -1.84 -24.79 25.22
N GLY A 299 -1.88 -23.84 24.28
CA GLY A 299 -1.66 -22.42 24.52
C GLY A 299 -0.37 -21.89 23.90
N GLU A 300 0.03 -20.67 24.31
CA GLU A 300 1.04 -19.87 23.62
C GLU A 300 2.39 -20.61 23.43
N THR A 301 2.80 -20.73 22.18
CA THR A 301 4.17 -21.12 21.79
C THR A 301 5.09 -19.92 21.94
N SER A 302 6.31 -20.15 22.42
CA SER A 302 7.28 -19.05 22.52
C SER A 302 7.71 -18.59 21.13
N LEU A 303 8.12 -17.33 20.98
CA LEU A 303 8.60 -16.83 19.69
C LEU A 303 9.80 -17.64 19.13
N PRO A 304 10.83 -17.99 19.94
CA PRO A 304 11.93 -18.83 19.47
C PRO A 304 11.48 -20.21 19.00
N GLU A 305 10.56 -20.83 19.72
CA GLU A 305 9.98 -22.13 19.37
C GLU A 305 9.17 -22.05 18.07
N SER A 306 8.31 -21.04 17.93
CA SER A 306 7.51 -20.80 16.73
C SER A 306 8.40 -20.65 15.49
N LEU A 307 9.48 -19.88 15.58
CA LEU A 307 10.41 -19.70 14.48
C LEU A 307 11.19 -20.96 14.16
N GLU A 308 11.51 -21.78 15.15
CA GLU A 308 12.17 -23.07 14.91
C GLU A 308 11.24 -24.07 14.23
N ILE A 309 9.97 -24.13 14.66
CA ILE A 309 8.95 -24.95 14.00
C ILE A 309 8.83 -24.54 12.52
N LEU A 310 8.63 -23.24 12.26
CA LEU A 310 8.48 -22.72 10.89
C LEU A 310 9.71 -23.03 10.01
N ARG A 311 10.91 -22.89 10.56
CA ARG A 311 12.16 -23.16 9.84
C ARG A 311 12.29 -24.64 9.47
N GLN A 312 11.97 -25.54 10.41
CA GLN A 312 12.03 -26.98 10.15
C GLN A 312 10.95 -27.42 9.13
N ILE A 313 9.74 -26.86 9.17
CA ILE A 313 8.72 -27.10 8.13
C ILE A 313 9.22 -26.61 6.77
N ALA A 314 9.76 -25.38 6.70
CA ALA A 314 10.29 -24.82 5.47
C ALA A 314 11.42 -25.69 4.88
N SER A 315 12.30 -26.26 5.73
CA SER A 315 13.36 -27.19 5.31
C SER A 315 12.81 -28.49 4.71
N GLY A 316 11.76 -29.06 5.30
CA GLY A 316 11.10 -30.24 4.73
C GLY A 316 10.41 -29.96 3.39
N LEU A 317 9.78 -28.79 3.26
CA LEU A 317 9.16 -28.33 2.02
C LEU A 317 10.21 -28.07 0.92
N GLU A 318 11.35 -27.46 1.25
CA GLU A 318 12.44 -27.24 0.30
C GLU A 318 12.91 -28.57 -0.33
N ALA A 319 13.13 -29.59 0.50
CA ALA A 319 13.55 -30.91 0.04
C ALA A 319 12.51 -31.55 -0.89
N ALA A 320 11.22 -31.40 -0.58
CA ALA A 320 10.14 -31.92 -1.41
C ALA A 320 10.01 -31.17 -2.74
N HIS A 321 10.01 -29.84 -2.70
CA HIS A 321 9.86 -28.97 -3.86
C HIS A 321 11.02 -29.14 -4.85
N ALA A 322 12.24 -29.37 -4.35
CA ALA A 322 13.41 -29.68 -5.16
C ALA A 322 13.26 -30.97 -6.00
N GLN A 323 12.40 -31.90 -5.57
CA GLN A 323 12.07 -33.13 -6.31
C GLN A 323 10.75 -33.01 -7.09
N GLY A 324 10.16 -31.82 -7.18
CA GLY A 324 8.87 -31.59 -7.82
C GLY A 324 7.66 -32.15 -7.05
N ILE A 325 7.84 -32.48 -5.77
CA ILE A 325 6.78 -32.99 -4.90
C ILE A 325 6.14 -31.80 -4.19
N ILE A 326 4.83 -31.59 -4.37
CA ILE A 326 4.05 -30.55 -3.69
C ILE A 326 3.18 -31.26 -2.65
N HIS A 327 3.14 -30.76 -1.42
CA HIS A 327 2.42 -31.41 -0.32
C HIS A 327 0.90 -31.27 -0.44
N ARG A 328 0.40 -30.08 -0.79
CA ARG A 328 -1.00 -29.70 -1.05
C ARG A 328 -1.96 -29.67 0.14
N ASP A 329 -1.59 -30.28 1.26
CA ASP A 329 -2.39 -30.30 2.49
C ASP A 329 -1.57 -29.95 3.75
N ILE A 330 -0.75 -28.91 3.67
CA ILE A 330 -0.01 -28.42 4.84
C ILE A 330 -0.99 -27.80 5.84
N LYS A 331 -1.06 -28.38 7.05
CA LYS A 331 -1.90 -27.95 8.17
C LYS A 331 -1.34 -28.49 9.48
N PRO A 332 -1.67 -27.92 10.65
CA PRO A 332 -1.09 -28.32 11.93
C PRO A 332 -1.27 -29.81 12.29
N SER A 333 -2.33 -30.48 11.84
CA SER A 333 -2.51 -31.93 12.10
C SER A 333 -1.53 -32.82 11.33
N ASN A 334 -0.91 -32.31 10.26
CA ASN A 334 0.01 -33.05 9.39
C ASN A 334 1.48 -32.73 9.71
N ILE A 335 1.73 -32.04 10.83
CA ILE A 335 3.05 -31.68 11.32
C ILE A 335 3.22 -32.33 12.69
N LEU A 336 4.19 -33.23 12.84
CA LEU A 336 4.46 -33.94 14.09
C LEU A 336 5.70 -33.35 14.78
N LEU A 337 5.68 -33.25 16.11
CA LEU A 337 6.79 -32.76 16.92
C LEU A 337 7.38 -33.92 17.72
N ASP A 338 8.47 -34.49 17.22
CA ASP A 338 9.25 -35.56 17.86
C ASP A 338 10.13 -34.95 18.94
N SER A 339 9.63 -34.93 20.18
CA SER A 339 10.30 -34.25 21.29
C SER A 339 11.18 -35.21 22.07
N ASP A 340 12.43 -34.83 22.34
CA ASP A 340 13.31 -35.60 23.20
C ASP A 340 13.08 -35.31 24.69
N SER A 341 13.70 -36.12 25.55
CA SER A 341 13.64 -35.95 27.00
C SER A 341 14.31 -34.67 27.51
N GLU A 342 15.11 -34.00 26.67
CA GLU A 342 15.83 -32.76 26.99
C GLU A 342 15.03 -31.51 26.58
N GLY A 343 13.86 -31.69 25.96
CA GLY A 343 12.96 -30.62 25.53
C GLY A 343 13.29 -30.04 24.16
N ASN A 344 14.20 -30.66 23.39
CA ASN A 344 14.35 -30.36 21.96
C ASN A 344 13.28 -31.10 21.18
N PHE A 345 12.98 -30.64 19.97
CA PHE A 345 12.06 -31.33 19.07
C PHE A 345 12.52 -31.30 17.63
N LEU A 346 12.18 -32.37 16.91
CA LEU A 346 12.26 -32.45 15.46
C LEU A 346 10.87 -32.41 14.86
N VAL A 347 10.65 -31.47 13.95
CA VAL A 347 9.41 -31.38 13.19
C VAL A 347 9.45 -32.41 12.06
N LYS A 348 8.42 -33.24 11.93
CA LYS A 348 8.24 -34.14 10.78
C LYS A 348 6.95 -33.82 10.03
N ILE A 349 7.08 -33.50 8.74
CA ILE A 349 5.93 -33.36 7.84
C ILE A 349 5.46 -34.75 7.43
N THR A 350 4.19 -35.05 7.67
CA THR A 350 3.52 -36.29 7.24
C THR A 350 2.37 -35.99 6.29
N ASP A 351 1.82 -37.02 5.67
CA ASP A 351 0.56 -36.93 4.91
C ASP A 351 0.64 -36.00 3.69
N PHE A 352 1.77 -36.06 2.97
CA PHE A 352 1.87 -35.59 1.59
C PHE A 352 0.65 -36.08 0.82
N GLY A 353 0.05 -35.22 -0.02
CA GLY A 353 -1.31 -35.29 -0.60
C GLY A 353 -1.72 -36.53 -1.41
N ILE A 354 -1.42 -37.71 -0.88
CA ILE A 354 -1.60 -39.07 -1.36
C ILE A 354 -3.10 -39.43 -1.52
N ALA A 355 -4.00 -38.57 -1.03
CA ALA A 355 -5.46 -38.77 -1.05
C ALA A 355 -6.23 -37.78 -1.93
N ARG A 356 -5.57 -36.96 -2.77
CA ARG A 356 -6.27 -36.00 -3.65
C ARG A 356 -5.78 -36.05 -5.09
N SER A 357 -6.58 -36.75 -5.90
CA SER A 357 -6.53 -36.74 -7.36
C SER A 357 -6.61 -35.31 -7.92
N THR A 358 -5.68 -34.93 -8.79
CA THR A 358 -5.65 -33.64 -9.50
C THR A 358 -6.77 -33.46 -10.53
N THR A 359 -7.64 -34.46 -10.70
CA THR A 359 -8.67 -34.50 -11.75
C THR A 359 -10.12 -34.48 -11.23
N ASP A 360 -10.34 -34.47 -9.92
CA ASP A 360 -11.71 -34.38 -9.38
C ASP A 360 -12.10 -32.93 -9.13
N THR A 361 -12.64 -32.30 -10.18
CA THR A 361 -13.44 -31.06 -10.11
C THR A 361 -14.76 -31.22 -9.35
N GLN A 362 -14.98 -32.33 -8.63
CA GLN A 362 -16.13 -32.55 -7.78
C GLN A 362 -15.68 -32.85 -6.34
N VAL A 363 -15.57 -31.80 -5.53
CA VAL A 363 -15.44 -31.92 -4.08
C VAL A 363 -16.76 -32.48 -3.53
N THR A 364 -16.83 -33.78 -3.28
CA THR A 364 -17.93 -34.40 -2.55
C THR A 364 -17.89 -33.95 -1.09
N MET A 365 -18.99 -33.35 -0.64
CA MET A 365 -19.14 -32.74 0.69
C MET A 365 -19.33 -33.79 1.79
N GLU A 366 -18.25 -34.38 2.28
CA GLU A 366 -18.23 -35.15 3.54
C GLU A 366 -17.43 -34.41 4.63
N GLY A 367 -17.91 -34.52 5.88
CA GLY A 367 -17.75 -33.53 6.95
C GLY A 367 -16.35 -33.19 7.48
N GLU A 368 -15.29 -33.93 7.12
CA GLU A 368 -13.90 -33.59 7.52
C GLU A 368 -13.24 -32.53 6.60
N LEU A 369 -13.77 -32.31 5.39
CA LEU A 369 -13.23 -31.30 4.46
C LEU A 369 -13.41 -29.85 4.94
N LEU A 370 -14.29 -29.62 5.93
CA LEU A 370 -14.61 -28.29 6.45
C LEU A 370 -13.41 -27.60 7.10
N GLY A 371 -12.54 -28.31 7.82
CA GLY A 371 -11.37 -27.73 8.49
C GLY A 371 -10.17 -27.43 7.56
N THR A 372 -10.16 -28.02 6.36
CA THR A 372 -9.01 -27.89 5.43
C THR A 372 -9.02 -26.57 4.67
N PHE A 373 -10.20 -25.98 4.44
CA PHE A 373 -10.35 -24.75 3.64
C PHE A 373 -9.50 -23.58 4.17
N LYS A 374 -9.28 -23.52 5.47
CA LYS A 374 -8.47 -22.50 6.14
C LYS A 374 -7.05 -22.39 5.58
N TYR A 375 -6.41 -23.52 5.26
CA TYR A 375 -5.02 -23.55 4.81
C TYR A 375 -4.88 -23.60 3.29
N MET A 376 -5.99 -23.64 2.53
CA MET A 376 -5.94 -23.72 1.08
C MET A 376 -5.49 -22.38 0.46
N SER A 377 -4.54 -22.46 -0.47
CA SER A 377 -4.06 -21.31 -1.22
C SER A 377 -5.09 -20.81 -2.25
N PRO A 378 -5.05 -19.51 -2.64
CA PRO A 378 -5.93 -18.94 -3.65
C PRO A 378 -5.98 -19.74 -4.95
N GLU A 379 -4.83 -20.16 -5.47
CA GLU A 379 -4.71 -20.93 -6.71
C GLU A 379 -5.30 -22.35 -6.58
N HIS A 380 -5.14 -22.98 -5.42
CA HIS A 380 -5.76 -24.28 -5.13
C HIS A 380 -7.29 -24.15 -5.11
N ILE A 381 -7.83 -23.08 -4.50
CA ILE A 381 -9.27 -22.83 -4.45
C ILE A 381 -9.84 -22.50 -5.85
N LYS A 382 -9.09 -21.74 -6.66
CA LYS A 382 -9.48 -21.38 -8.03
C LYS A 382 -9.39 -22.54 -9.03
N GLY A 383 -8.76 -23.66 -8.66
CA GLY A 383 -8.55 -24.80 -9.54
C GLY A 383 -7.56 -24.52 -10.68
N VAL A 384 -6.64 -23.57 -10.49
CA VAL A 384 -5.56 -23.29 -11.47
C VAL A 384 -4.29 -24.08 -11.10
N PRO A 385 -3.32 -24.25 -12.02
CA PRO A 385 -2.10 -25.01 -11.72
C PRO A 385 -1.37 -24.52 -10.47
N ILE A 386 -0.99 -25.47 -9.61
CA ILE A 386 -0.31 -25.21 -8.33
C ILE A 386 1.17 -25.61 -8.39
N ASP A 387 2.02 -24.84 -7.71
CA ASP A 387 3.44 -25.13 -7.50
C ASP A 387 3.76 -25.23 -5.99
N GLY A 388 5.03 -25.38 -5.63
CA GLY A 388 5.46 -25.44 -4.22
C GLY A 388 5.04 -24.22 -3.39
N ARG A 389 4.77 -23.06 -4.00
CA ARG A 389 4.35 -21.85 -3.30
C ARG A 389 2.93 -21.93 -2.75
N SER A 390 2.14 -22.94 -3.15
CA SER A 390 0.88 -23.27 -2.48
C SER A 390 1.12 -23.76 -1.06
N ASP A 391 2.12 -24.61 -0.83
CA ASP A 391 2.50 -25.07 0.51
C ASP A 391 3.03 -23.92 1.38
N ILE A 392 3.72 -22.96 0.75
CA ILE A 392 4.22 -21.75 1.41
C ILE A 392 3.08 -20.86 1.92
N PHE A 393 1.96 -20.77 1.19
CA PHE A 393 0.78 -20.06 1.67
C PHE A 393 0.17 -20.74 2.89
N SER A 394 0.02 -22.06 2.84
CA SER A 394 -0.48 -22.86 3.96
C SER A 394 0.41 -22.70 5.20
N LEU A 395 1.74 -22.70 5.01
CA LEU A 395 2.70 -22.39 6.07
C LEU A 395 2.56 -20.96 6.60
N GLY A 396 2.18 -20.00 5.75
CA GLY A 396 1.85 -18.63 6.16
C GLY A 396 0.68 -18.55 7.13
N VAL A 397 -0.37 -19.33 6.87
CA VAL A 397 -1.51 -19.45 7.78
C VAL A 397 -1.04 -20.03 9.13
N ILE A 398 -0.26 -21.12 9.11
CA ILE A 398 0.32 -21.71 10.33
C ILE A 398 1.20 -20.70 11.08
N ALA A 399 2.02 -19.93 10.37
CA ALA A 399 2.89 -18.92 10.95
C ALA A 399 2.09 -17.83 11.67
N TYR A 400 1.01 -17.35 11.07
CA TYR A 400 0.12 -16.39 11.70
C TYR A 400 -0.41 -16.91 13.04
N GLU A 401 -0.89 -18.16 13.05
CA GLU A 401 -1.47 -18.76 14.24
C GLU A 401 -0.46 -19.05 15.33
N LEU A 402 0.72 -19.58 14.99
CA LEU A 402 1.79 -19.83 15.95
C LEU A 402 2.24 -18.53 16.62
N LEU A 403 2.41 -17.46 15.82
CA LEU A 403 2.90 -16.19 16.35
C LEU A 403 1.86 -15.47 17.21
N THR A 404 0.59 -15.51 16.80
CA THR A 404 -0.47 -14.68 17.41
C THR A 404 -1.40 -15.44 18.37
N GLY A 405 -1.43 -16.77 18.32
CA GLY A 405 -2.43 -17.60 18.99
C GLY A 405 -3.84 -17.43 18.45
N ARG A 406 -4.01 -16.82 17.27
CA ARG A 406 -5.31 -16.52 16.65
C ARG A 406 -5.32 -16.90 15.18
N GLU A 407 -6.52 -17.18 14.65
CA GLU A 407 -6.70 -17.38 13.21
C GLU A 407 -6.49 -16.06 12.44
N PRO A 408 -6.00 -16.11 11.18
CA PRO A 408 -5.82 -14.90 10.37
C PRO A 408 -7.15 -14.26 9.95
N PHE A 409 -8.21 -15.05 9.77
CA PHE A 409 -9.51 -14.57 9.32
C PHE A 409 -10.61 -15.10 10.25
N GLU A 410 -11.53 -14.23 10.64
CA GLU A 410 -12.74 -14.64 11.35
C GLU A 410 -13.84 -14.92 10.33
N VAL A 411 -14.29 -16.18 10.21
CA VAL A 411 -15.35 -16.57 9.28
C VAL A 411 -16.52 -17.23 10.01
N ASP A 412 -17.75 -16.88 9.63
CA ASP A 412 -18.98 -17.42 10.25
C ASP A 412 -19.20 -18.92 9.97
N ALA A 413 -18.57 -19.44 8.90
CA ALA A 413 -18.64 -20.84 8.51
C ALA A 413 -17.34 -21.27 7.81
N PRO A 414 -16.92 -22.55 7.89
CA PRO A 414 -15.64 -22.99 7.33
C PRO A 414 -15.50 -22.78 5.82
N VAL A 415 -16.60 -22.83 5.06
CA VAL A 415 -16.61 -22.49 3.62
C VAL A 415 -16.23 -21.03 3.35
N GLY A 416 -16.37 -20.14 4.33
CA GLY A 416 -15.96 -18.74 4.24
C GLY A 416 -14.46 -18.59 4.03
N TYR A 417 -13.65 -19.56 4.48
CA TYR A 417 -12.21 -19.57 4.25
C TYR A 417 -11.85 -19.55 2.76
N LEU A 418 -12.68 -20.15 1.90
CA LEU A 418 -12.48 -20.11 0.44
C LEU A 418 -12.51 -18.68 -0.10
N PHE A 419 -13.39 -17.83 0.44
CA PHE A 419 -13.54 -16.46 0.00
C PHE A 419 -12.43 -15.56 0.55
N VAL A 420 -12.19 -15.60 1.87
CA VAL A 420 -11.18 -14.74 2.52
C VAL A 420 -9.76 -15.10 2.06
N ASN A 421 -9.46 -16.38 1.82
CA ASN A 421 -8.15 -16.75 1.30
C ASN A 421 -7.91 -16.21 -0.11
N ILE A 422 -8.95 -16.07 -0.95
CA ILE A 422 -8.84 -15.45 -2.28
C ILE A 422 -8.79 -13.92 -2.23
N LYS A 423 -9.55 -13.28 -1.34
CA LYS A 423 -9.86 -11.84 -1.43
C LYS A 423 -9.28 -10.97 -0.31
N GLU A 424 -9.14 -11.51 0.90
CA GLU A 424 -8.83 -10.70 2.08
C GLU A 424 -7.37 -10.87 2.50
N GLU A 425 -6.74 -9.77 2.91
CA GLU A 425 -5.38 -9.77 3.43
C GLU A 425 -5.39 -10.05 4.93
N PRO A 426 -4.48 -10.87 5.47
CA PRO A 426 -4.44 -11.15 6.90
C PRO A 426 -4.21 -9.83 7.67
N PRO A 427 -4.84 -9.64 8.85
CA PRO A 427 -4.52 -8.53 9.74
C PRO A 427 -3.04 -8.52 10.09
N PRO A 428 -2.47 -7.40 10.53
CA PRO A 428 -1.09 -7.40 11.00
C PRO A 428 -0.92 -8.24 12.28
N ILE A 429 0.11 -9.07 12.38
CA ILE A 429 0.31 -9.94 13.57
C ILE A 429 0.51 -9.14 14.86
N TYR A 430 1.06 -7.92 14.76
CA TYR A 430 1.25 -7.02 15.90
C TYR A 430 -0.07 -6.43 16.43
N ALA A 431 -1.15 -6.46 15.63
CA ALA A 431 -2.47 -6.07 16.08
C ALA A 431 -3.08 -7.15 17.00
N ALA A 432 -2.77 -8.42 16.75
CA ALA A 432 -3.18 -9.54 17.60
C ALA A 432 -2.28 -9.70 18.83
N ARG A 433 -0.97 -9.50 18.68
CA ARG A 433 0.03 -9.67 19.73
C ARG A 433 1.13 -8.58 19.67
N LYS A 434 1.05 -7.59 20.57
CA LYS A 434 1.82 -6.32 20.50
C LYS A 434 3.33 -6.47 20.77
N ASP A 435 3.76 -7.53 21.44
CA ASP A 435 5.16 -7.82 21.78
C ASP A 435 5.97 -8.38 20.59
N LEU A 436 5.33 -8.71 19.47
CA LEU A 436 6.01 -9.26 18.30
C LEU A 436 6.79 -8.18 17.51
N PRO A 437 8.02 -8.48 17.05
CA PRO A 437 8.76 -7.60 16.16
C PRO A 437 8.02 -7.33 14.85
N ARG A 438 7.94 -6.06 14.44
CA ARG A 438 7.25 -5.64 13.19
C ARG A 438 7.78 -6.34 11.92
N LYS A 439 9.06 -6.74 11.90
CA LYS A 439 9.66 -7.45 10.74
C LYS A 439 9.00 -8.82 10.48
N LEU A 440 8.47 -9.47 11.52
CA LEU A 440 7.76 -10.75 11.37
C LEU A 440 6.43 -10.58 10.61
N ASP A 441 5.83 -9.38 10.67
CA ASP A 441 4.61 -9.07 9.92
C ASP A 441 4.86 -9.12 8.40
N LEU A 442 6.01 -8.61 7.96
CA LEU A 442 6.41 -8.65 6.55
C LEU A 442 6.63 -10.08 6.07
N LEU A 443 7.22 -10.92 6.91
CA LEU A 443 7.44 -12.35 6.62
C LEU A 443 6.10 -13.07 6.45
N VAL A 444 5.17 -12.92 7.40
CA VAL A 444 3.84 -13.57 7.35
C VAL A 444 3.01 -13.07 6.16
N ARG A 445 3.03 -11.77 5.86
CA ARG A 445 2.35 -11.20 4.68
C ARG A 445 2.89 -11.77 3.38
N LYS A 446 4.21 -11.89 3.25
CA LYS A 446 4.83 -12.43 2.05
C LYS A 446 4.55 -13.93 1.91
N LEU A 447 4.47 -14.70 2.99
CA LEU A 447 3.99 -16.09 2.94
C LEU A 447 2.54 -16.18 2.41
N MET A 448 1.66 -15.30 2.88
CA MET A 448 0.22 -15.31 2.58
C MET A 448 -0.18 -14.43 1.38
N ALA A 449 0.78 -13.97 0.56
CA ALA A 449 0.49 -13.13 -0.61
C ALA A 449 -0.46 -13.86 -1.58
N LYS A 450 -1.40 -13.15 -2.21
CA LYS A 450 -2.43 -13.81 -3.03
C LYS A 450 -1.90 -14.38 -4.33
N GLU A 451 -0.98 -13.65 -4.96
CA GLU A 451 -0.29 -14.10 -6.17
C GLU A 451 0.92 -14.98 -5.80
N PRO A 452 1.05 -16.21 -6.33
CA PRO A 452 2.16 -17.10 -6.00
C PRO A 452 3.53 -16.47 -6.23
N LYS A 453 3.70 -15.68 -7.31
CA LYS A 453 4.98 -15.01 -7.64
C LYS A 453 5.46 -14.02 -6.58
N ASP A 454 4.56 -13.51 -5.74
CA ASP A 454 4.88 -12.55 -4.68
C ASP A 454 5.23 -13.27 -3.36
N ARG A 455 5.10 -14.60 -3.30
CA ARG A 455 5.45 -15.43 -2.14
C ARG A 455 6.93 -15.81 -2.12
N TYR A 456 7.37 -16.24 -0.94
CA TYR A 456 8.62 -16.96 -0.77
C TYR A 456 8.63 -18.26 -1.58
N ASP A 457 9.82 -18.69 -2.02
CA ASP A 457 10.12 -20.11 -2.13
C ASP A 457 10.64 -20.62 -0.77
N ALA A 458 10.70 -21.95 -0.59
CA ALA A 458 11.11 -22.54 0.68
C ALA A 458 12.52 -22.11 1.11
N THR A 459 13.47 -22.04 0.16
CA THR A 459 14.85 -21.59 0.40
C THR A 459 14.92 -20.15 0.92
N GLY A 460 14.22 -19.21 0.26
CA GLY A 460 14.17 -17.81 0.68
C GLY A 460 13.53 -17.63 2.05
N LEU A 461 12.52 -18.46 2.37
CA LEU A 461 11.90 -18.46 3.69
C LEU A 461 12.85 -18.92 4.80
N ILE A 462 13.59 -20.02 4.59
CA ILE A 462 14.55 -20.54 5.57
C ILE A 462 15.58 -19.47 5.92
N ARG A 463 16.14 -18.81 4.91
CA ARG A 463 17.14 -17.75 5.09
C ARG A 463 16.61 -16.61 5.97
N ASP A 464 15.42 -16.10 5.66
CA ASP A 464 14.86 -14.96 6.39
C ASP A 464 14.44 -15.37 7.82
N LEU A 465 13.98 -16.62 8.04
CA LEU A 465 13.70 -17.16 9.39
C LEU A 465 14.98 -17.28 10.24
N GLU A 466 16.10 -17.70 9.65
CA GLU A 466 17.40 -17.77 10.34
C GLU A 466 17.87 -16.40 10.80
N VAL A 467 17.70 -15.36 9.97
CA VAL A 467 17.99 -13.97 10.34
C VAL A 467 17.13 -13.54 11.53
N CYS A 468 15.83 -13.83 11.52
CA CYS A 468 14.95 -13.53 12.64
C CYS A 468 15.38 -14.23 13.94
N ARG A 469 15.80 -15.50 13.87
CA ARG A 469 16.26 -16.27 15.03
C ARG A 469 17.60 -15.77 15.58
N ALA A 470 18.56 -15.47 14.71
CA ALA A 470 19.87 -14.95 15.11
C ALA A 470 19.75 -13.61 15.86
N HIS A 471 18.83 -12.75 15.41
CA HIS A 471 18.54 -11.48 16.06
C HIS A 471 17.96 -11.66 17.48
N LEU A 472 17.01 -12.58 17.65
CA LEU A 472 16.41 -12.87 18.96
C LEU A 472 17.39 -13.50 19.96
N ALA A 473 18.43 -14.18 19.48
CA ALA A 473 19.47 -14.78 20.31
C ALA A 473 20.53 -13.78 20.82
N GLY A 474 20.38 -12.47 20.52
CA GLY A 474 21.30 -11.43 20.97
C GLY A 474 22.71 -11.51 20.37
N LYS A 475 22.89 -12.25 19.27
CA LYS A 475 24.19 -12.53 18.63
C LYS A 475 24.40 -11.84 17.27
N GLY A 476 23.57 -10.85 16.91
CA GLY A 476 23.74 -10.12 15.66
C GLY A 476 23.16 -8.71 15.72
N GLU A 477 24.00 -7.72 15.44
CA GLU A 477 23.55 -6.43 14.91
C GLU A 477 22.71 -6.71 13.66
N LEU A 478 21.57 -6.03 13.54
CA LEU A 478 20.75 -6.06 12.33
C LEU A 478 21.48 -5.25 11.25
N GLU A 479 22.57 -5.80 10.70
CA GLU A 479 23.05 -5.38 9.39
C GLU A 479 21.95 -5.76 8.39
N THR A 480 21.40 -4.71 7.80
CA THR A 480 20.28 -4.75 6.87
C THR A 480 20.75 -5.30 5.52
N GLU A 481 20.68 -6.61 5.33
CA GLU A 481 20.58 -7.16 3.98
C GLU A 481 19.13 -6.99 3.50
N ASP A 482 18.95 -5.97 2.66
CA ASP A 482 17.77 -5.69 1.84
C ASP A 482 17.23 -6.95 1.11
N PRO A 483 15.92 -7.26 1.20
CA PRO A 483 15.28 -8.39 0.51
C PRO A 483 15.31 -8.38 -1.03
N GLN A 484 15.98 -7.43 -1.70
CA GLN A 484 16.10 -7.40 -3.18
C GLN A 484 17.43 -7.90 -3.79
N SER A 485 18.35 -8.51 -3.04
CA SER A 485 19.62 -9.01 -3.63
C SER A 485 19.51 -10.39 -4.31
N VAL A 486 18.75 -10.48 -5.42
CA VAL A 486 19.05 -11.44 -6.50
C VAL A 486 19.02 -10.69 -7.83
N PHE A 487 20.21 -10.33 -8.31
CA PHE A 487 20.42 -9.80 -9.65
C PHE A 487 20.42 -10.95 -10.65
N TYR A 488 19.46 -10.97 -11.56
CA TYR A 488 19.63 -11.63 -12.85
C TYR A 488 20.59 -10.77 -13.68
N VAL A 489 21.81 -11.26 -13.90
CA VAL A 489 22.74 -10.65 -14.87
C VAL A 489 22.66 -11.45 -16.17
N SER A 490 21.91 -10.92 -17.13
CA SER A 490 22.07 -11.23 -18.55
C SER A 490 23.13 -10.28 -19.11
N GLY A 491 24.37 -10.74 -19.28
CA GLY A 491 25.46 -9.88 -19.76
C GLY A 491 26.77 -10.61 -20.06
N GLY A 492 27.17 -10.56 -21.33
CA GLY A 492 28.30 -11.23 -21.99
C GLY A 492 29.66 -11.32 -21.29
N ARG A 493 30.42 -12.34 -21.73
CA ARG A 493 31.73 -12.88 -21.28
C ARG A 493 32.92 -11.92 -21.06
N ARG A 494 32.79 -10.60 -21.12
CA ARG A 494 33.96 -9.69 -21.03
C ARG A 494 34.22 -9.04 -19.66
N LEU A 495 33.35 -9.22 -18.66
CA LEU A 495 33.59 -8.71 -17.30
C LEU A 495 34.20 -9.73 -16.31
N ILE A 496 34.73 -10.87 -16.79
CA ILE A 496 35.27 -11.94 -15.92
C ILE A 496 36.79 -11.82 -15.71
N ALA A 497 37.49 -10.96 -16.47
CA ALA A 497 38.95 -10.84 -16.38
C ALA A 497 39.44 -9.85 -15.29
N GLY A 498 38.64 -8.82 -14.95
CA GLY A 498 39.02 -7.80 -13.97
C GLY A 498 38.78 -8.19 -12.50
N MET A 499 37.95 -9.19 -12.23
CA MET A 499 37.51 -9.53 -10.86
C MET A 499 38.34 -10.64 -10.20
N LYS A 500 39.44 -11.12 -10.79
CA LYS A 500 40.26 -12.19 -10.17
C LYS A 500 41.18 -11.73 -9.03
N ASN A 501 41.41 -10.42 -8.86
CA ASN A 501 42.30 -9.90 -7.81
C ASN A 501 41.60 -9.44 -6.52
N LEU A 502 40.26 -9.48 -6.46
CA LEU A 502 39.49 -9.09 -5.26
C LEU A 502 38.96 -10.28 -4.43
N PHE A 503 39.33 -11.52 -4.77
CA PHE A 503 38.89 -12.75 -4.08
C PHE A 503 40.02 -13.54 -3.38
N LYS A 504 40.98 -12.84 -2.76
CA LYS A 504 42.00 -13.51 -1.91
C LYS A 504 41.64 -13.62 -0.42
N GLY A 505 40.43 -13.21 0.00
CA GLY A 505 40.01 -13.22 1.41
C GLY A 505 38.86 -14.15 1.79
N PHE A 506 38.22 -14.86 0.85
CA PHE A 506 37.03 -15.67 1.14
C PHE A 506 37.29 -17.17 0.97
N GLY A 507 37.30 -17.90 2.10
CA GLY A 507 37.27 -19.35 2.12
C GLY A 507 35.87 -19.90 1.80
N LYS A 508 35.77 -20.56 0.63
CA LYS A 508 34.76 -21.55 0.21
C LYS A 508 33.27 -21.14 0.25
N LYS A 509 32.78 -20.52 -0.84
CA LYS A 509 31.39 -20.65 -1.31
C LYS A 509 31.38 -21.16 -2.76
N ARG A 510 30.48 -22.09 -3.09
CA ARG A 510 30.27 -22.69 -4.42
C ARG A 510 29.50 -21.73 -5.32
N VAL A 511 29.90 -21.63 -6.59
CA VAL A 511 29.21 -20.91 -7.67
C VAL A 511 28.64 -21.95 -8.63
N VAL A 512 27.34 -21.93 -8.91
CA VAL A 512 26.72 -22.75 -9.97
C VAL A 512 26.36 -21.84 -11.14
N VAL A 513 26.90 -22.14 -12.32
CA VAL A 513 26.68 -21.39 -13.57
C VAL A 513 25.95 -22.32 -14.54
N HIS A 514 24.75 -21.94 -15.01
CA HIS A 514 24.09 -22.62 -16.13
C HIS A 514 24.38 -21.83 -17.42
N SER A 515 25.08 -22.45 -18.36
CA SER A 515 25.30 -21.91 -19.71
C SER A 515 24.29 -22.53 -20.67
N GLY A 516 23.27 -21.77 -21.07
CA GLY A 516 22.35 -22.17 -22.13
C GLY A 516 22.79 -21.61 -23.48
N SER A 517 23.25 -22.47 -24.38
CA SER A 517 23.25 -22.20 -25.82
C SER A 517 23.09 -23.50 -26.62
N SER A 518 22.18 -23.42 -27.59
CA SER A 518 21.95 -24.24 -28.80
C SER A 518 21.47 -25.69 -28.67
N VAL A 519 20.25 -25.95 -29.16
CA VAL A 519 19.95 -26.91 -30.24
C VAL A 519 18.76 -26.36 -31.06
N GLU A 520 18.91 -26.28 -32.39
CA GLU A 520 17.89 -25.97 -33.42
C GLU A 520 17.18 -27.25 -33.92
N ASP A 521 16.13 -27.07 -34.75
CA ASP A 521 15.34 -28.02 -35.57
C ASP A 521 14.24 -28.83 -34.83
N ASP A 522 12.97 -28.99 -35.24
CA ASP A 522 12.21 -28.89 -36.50
C ASP A 522 10.70 -28.63 -36.24
N LEU A 523 9.97 -28.08 -37.23
CA LEU A 523 8.49 -27.81 -37.34
C LEU A 523 7.60 -29.11 -37.30
N PRO A 524 6.23 -29.11 -37.15
CA PRO A 524 5.26 -28.19 -37.80
C PRO A 524 3.93 -27.83 -37.08
N VAL A 525 3.19 -26.97 -37.79
CA VAL A 525 1.82 -26.43 -37.62
C VAL A 525 0.73 -27.50 -37.60
N GLU A 526 -0.21 -27.42 -36.64
CA GLU A 526 -1.70 -27.52 -36.80
C GLU A 526 -2.40 -27.79 -35.45
N MET A 527 -3.48 -27.03 -35.18
CA MET A 527 -4.71 -27.36 -34.42
C MET A 527 -5.25 -26.08 -33.75
N LEU A 528 -6.09 -25.37 -34.50
CA LEU A 528 -7.02 -24.38 -33.98
C LEU A 528 -8.12 -25.14 -33.21
N ASP A 529 -8.15 -25.01 -31.88
CA ASP A 529 -9.30 -25.44 -31.08
C ASP A 529 -9.90 -24.27 -30.29
N SER A 530 -11.22 -24.30 -30.24
CA SER A 530 -12.19 -23.23 -30.03
C SER A 530 -12.25 -22.58 -28.63
N GLU A 531 -11.21 -22.68 -27.81
CA GLU A 531 -11.18 -22.07 -26.46
C GLU A 531 -10.54 -20.67 -26.43
N SER A 532 -9.82 -20.26 -27.48
CA SER A 532 -9.21 -18.93 -27.55
C SER A 532 -10.21 -17.80 -27.79
N SER A 533 -11.45 -18.09 -28.19
CA SER A 533 -12.41 -17.05 -28.59
C SER A 533 -13.06 -16.34 -27.39
N SER A 534 -13.20 -17.00 -26.23
CA SER A 534 -13.85 -16.39 -25.05
C SER A 534 -12.88 -15.55 -24.22
N LEU A 535 -11.61 -15.96 -24.12
CA LEU A 535 -10.54 -15.18 -23.49
C LEU A 535 -10.21 -13.91 -24.30
N LEU A 536 -10.18 -14.02 -25.63
CA LEU A 536 -10.00 -12.87 -26.52
C LEU A 536 -11.16 -11.87 -26.44
N GLU A 537 -12.40 -12.30 -26.18
CA GLU A 537 -13.54 -11.39 -26.01
C GLU A 537 -13.49 -10.62 -24.68
N THR A 538 -13.06 -11.23 -23.57
CA THR A 538 -12.85 -10.53 -22.29
C THR A 538 -11.63 -9.60 -22.31
N GLU A 539 -10.50 -10.04 -22.87
CA GLU A 539 -9.31 -9.18 -23.06
C GLU A 539 -9.59 -8.04 -24.04
N ALA A 540 -10.34 -8.28 -25.11
CA ALA A 540 -10.77 -7.22 -26.04
C ALA A 540 -11.75 -6.23 -25.39
N LEU A 541 -12.58 -6.66 -24.43
CA LEU A 541 -13.50 -5.77 -23.70
C LEU A 541 -12.77 -4.87 -22.69
N GLU A 542 -11.84 -5.43 -21.90
CA GLU A 542 -11.02 -4.67 -20.94
C GLU A 542 -10.10 -3.69 -21.69
N PHE A 543 -9.44 -4.16 -22.74
CA PHE A 543 -8.63 -3.32 -23.63
C PHE A 543 -9.46 -2.20 -24.29
N SER A 544 -10.73 -2.45 -24.63
CA SER A 544 -11.65 -1.44 -25.17
C SER A 544 -12.06 -0.38 -24.15
N GLN A 545 -12.17 -0.70 -22.85
CA GLN A 545 -12.46 0.28 -21.80
C GLN A 545 -11.24 1.17 -21.50
N GLU A 546 -10.04 0.60 -21.45
CA GLU A 546 -8.80 1.36 -21.25
C GLU A 546 -8.50 2.30 -22.43
N ALA A 547 -8.70 1.80 -23.66
CA ALA A 547 -8.59 2.58 -24.88
C ALA A 547 -9.61 3.75 -24.93
N LYS A 548 -10.82 3.52 -24.41
CA LYS A 548 -11.85 4.57 -24.26
C LYS A 548 -11.39 5.66 -23.29
N LEU A 549 -10.88 5.28 -22.12
CA LEU A 549 -10.44 6.24 -21.10
C LEU A 549 -9.27 7.11 -21.59
N GLU A 550 -8.29 6.51 -22.29
CA GLU A 550 -7.19 7.26 -22.88
C GLU A 550 -7.67 8.23 -23.97
N PHE A 551 -8.69 7.84 -24.75
CA PHE A 551 -9.32 8.72 -25.74
C PHE A 551 -10.08 9.89 -25.08
N GLU A 552 -10.88 9.61 -24.04
CA GLU A 552 -11.61 10.63 -23.28
C GLU A 552 -10.66 11.63 -22.62
N TRP A 553 -9.55 11.13 -22.05
CA TRP A 553 -8.49 11.98 -21.51
C TRP A 553 -7.86 12.88 -22.57
N ALA A 554 -7.55 12.34 -23.75
CA ALA A 554 -7.04 13.14 -24.85
C ALA A 554 -8.04 14.22 -25.30
N MET A 555 -9.35 13.96 -25.23
CA MET A 555 -10.36 14.98 -25.55
C MET A 555 -10.40 16.08 -24.50
N GLN A 556 -10.30 15.72 -23.22
CA GLN A 556 -10.24 16.69 -22.13
C GLN A 556 -8.99 17.60 -22.24
N LEU A 557 -7.84 17.04 -22.64
CA LEU A 557 -6.64 17.81 -22.92
C LEU A 557 -6.84 18.80 -24.09
N LEU A 558 -7.60 18.44 -25.12
CA LEU A 558 -7.94 19.36 -26.21
C LEU A 558 -8.87 20.48 -25.75
N GLU A 559 -9.86 20.17 -24.91
CA GLU A 559 -10.76 21.17 -24.31
C GLU A 559 -10.00 22.18 -23.44
N GLN A 560 -8.93 21.72 -22.77
CA GLN A 560 -8.01 22.55 -21.98
C GLN A 560 -6.95 23.27 -22.83
N GLY A 561 -6.94 23.11 -24.15
CA GLY A 561 -5.97 23.74 -25.05
C GLY A 561 -4.59 23.09 -25.11
N ASN A 562 -4.38 21.94 -24.46
CA ASN A 562 -3.10 21.24 -24.42
C ASN A 562 -2.95 20.27 -25.61
N VAL A 563 -2.84 20.84 -26.81
CA VAL A 563 -2.86 20.11 -28.10
C VAL A 563 -1.69 19.13 -28.23
N SER A 564 -0.51 19.46 -27.70
CA SER A 564 0.68 18.61 -27.78
C SER A 564 0.49 17.28 -27.02
N ARG A 565 -0.01 17.36 -25.78
CA ARG A 565 -0.27 16.17 -24.95
C ARG A 565 -1.42 15.34 -25.49
N ALA A 566 -2.48 15.98 -25.95
CA ALA A 566 -3.58 15.28 -26.62
C ALA A 566 -3.09 14.49 -27.84
N ARG A 567 -2.22 15.10 -28.68
CA ARG A 567 -1.63 14.44 -29.85
C ARG A 567 -0.77 13.23 -29.45
N GLN A 568 -0.07 13.30 -28.33
CA GLN A 568 0.77 12.20 -27.84
C GLN A 568 -0.09 11.04 -27.29
N SER A 569 -1.11 11.32 -26.48
CA SER A 569 -2.06 10.30 -26.00
C SER A 569 -2.79 9.62 -27.17
N LEU A 570 -3.24 10.40 -28.17
CA LEU A 570 -3.89 9.81 -29.35
C LEU A 570 -2.92 8.97 -30.20
N LYS A 571 -1.64 9.35 -30.34
CA LYS A 571 -0.63 8.55 -31.04
C LYS A 571 -0.35 7.24 -30.32
N ALA A 572 -0.18 7.29 -28.99
CA ALA A 572 0.00 6.10 -28.17
C ALA A 572 -1.22 5.18 -28.28
N LEU A 573 -2.43 5.73 -28.30
CA LEU A 573 -3.65 4.96 -28.49
C LEU A 573 -3.71 4.26 -29.87
N VAL A 574 -3.29 4.94 -30.96
CA VAL A 574 -3.20 4.32 -32.30
C VAL A 574 -2.16 3.20 -32.35
N GLU A 575 -1.02 3.40 -31.69
CA GLU A 575 0.10 2.45 -31.69
C GLU A 575 -0.23 1.19 -30.90
N VAL A 576 -0.89 1.34 -29.75
CA VAL A 576 -1.22 0.22 -28.88
C VAL A 576 -2.51 -0.47 -29.31
N ALA A 577 -3.57 0.28 -29.65
CA ALA A 577 -4.85 -0.31 -30.08
C ALA A 577 -4.86 -0.78 -31.53
N GLY A 578 -3.84 -0.44 -32.31
CA GLY A 578 -3.74 -0.74 -33.74
C GLY A 578 -4.71 0.09 -34.59
N ARG A 579 -4.30 0.41 -35.83
CA ARG A 579 -5.08 1.24 -36.77
C ARG A 579 -6.43 0.64 -37.21
N GLY A 580 -6.70 -0.62 -36.87
CA GLY A 580 -7.93 -1.35 -37.23
C GLY A 580 -8.97 -1.44 -36.10
N SER A 581 -8.67 -0.99 -34.87
CA SER A 581 -9.63 -1.03 -33.76
C SER A 581 -10.52 0.22 -33.73
N SER A 582 -11.73 0.10 -33.17
CA SER A 582 -12.69 1.22 -33.03
C SER A 582 -12.05 2.49 -32.42
N TRP A 583 -11.28 2.33 -31.34
CA TRP A 583 -10.62 3.45 -30.66
C TRP A 583 -9.35 3.92 -31.37
N GLY A 584 -8.59 3.01 -32.01
CA GLY A 584 -7.46 3.38 -32.87
C GLY A 584 -7.90 4.18 -34.11
N ILE A 585 -9.04 3.84 -34.71
CA ILE A 585 -9.65 4.59 -35.82
C ILE A 585 -10.09 5.98 -35.35
N LYS A 586 -10.85 6.06 -34.25
CA LYS A 586 -11.25 7.36 -33.65
C LYS A 586 -10.05 8.23 -33.30
N ALA A 587 -8.99 7.65 -32.75
CA ALA A 587 -7.76 8.36 -32.42
C ALA A 587 -7.02 8.85 -33.66
N ALA A 588 -6.94 8.02 -34.70
CA ALA A 588 -6.34 8.39 -35.98
C ALA A 588 -7.16 9.46 -36.72
N GLU A 589 -8.49 9.39 -36.68
CA GLU A 589 -9.40 10.42 -37.21
C GLU A 589 -9.23 11.73 -36.46
N LYS A 590 -9.14 11.70 -35.13
CA LYS A 590 -8.91 12.91 -34.34
C LYS A 590 -7.51 13.49 -34.57
N LEU A 591 -6.48 12.64 -34.72
CA LEU A 591 -5.14 13.08 -35.12
C LEU A 591 -5.13 13.73 -36.51
N LYS A 592 -5.93 13.22 -37.45
CA LYS A 592 -6.17 13.87 -38.74
C LYS A 592 -6.89 15.20 -38.56
N GLU A 593 -7.95 15.28 -37.76
CA GLU A 593 -8.66 16.55 -37.51
C GLU A 593 -7.75 17.61 -36.86
N ILE A 594 -6.87 17.20 -35.93
CA ILE A 594 -5.86 18.08 -35.33
C ILE A 594 -4.82 18.50 -36.38
N ALA A 595 -4.47 17.63 -37.32
CA ALA A 595 -3.54 17.93 -38.41
C ALA A 595 -4.17 18.82 -39.51
N ASP A 596 -5.44 18.57 -39.85
CA ASP A 596 -6.21 19.32 -40.86
C ASP A 596 -6.55 20.73 -40.36
N ARG A 597 -6.68 20.92 -39.03
CA ARG A 597 -6.74 22.27 -38.41
C ARG A 597 -5.41 23.01 -38.39
N SER A 598 -4.28 22.30 -38.57
CA SER A 598 -2.97 22.93 -38.79
C SER A 598 -2.65 23.18 -40.27
N ASP A 599 -3.47 22.67 -41.20
CA ASP A 599 -3.27 22.82 -42.66
C ASP A 599 -4.26 23.80 -43.34
N THR A 600 -4.98 24.62 -42.56
CA THR A 600 -5.72 25.80 -43.09
C THR A 600 -5.06 27.15 -42.81
N ASP A 601 -3.80 27.17 -42.33
CA ASP A 601 -2.93 28.34 -42.46
C ASP A 601 -1.78 27.99 -43.40
N GLY A 602 -1.83 28.59 -44.60
CA GLY A 602 -1.05 28.19 -45.77
C GLY A 602 0.47 28.25 -45.62
N MET A 603 1.12 27.26 -46.23
CA MET A 603 2.55 27.13 -46.59
C MET A 603 3.13 28.32 -47.41
N PRO A 604 4.46 28.40 -47.71
CA PRO A 604 5.59 27.50 -47.40
C PRO A 604 6.87 28.17 -46.82
N VAL A 605 7.76 27.31 -46.30
CA VAL A 605 9.17 27.58 -45.91
C VAL A 605 10.10 27.51 -47.13
N PRO A 606 11.20 28.29 -47.17
CA PRO A 606 12.44 27.85 -47.81
C PRO A 606 13.60 27.69 -46.80
N ARG A 607 14.34 26.57 -46.93
CA ARG A 607 15.65 26.30 -46.32
C ARG A 607 16.77 27.09 -47.02
N LEU A 608 17.75 27.60 -46.28
CA LEU A 608 19.17 27.82 -46.65
C LEU A 608 20.00 27.78 -45.34
N ASP A 609 20.89 26.80 -45.13
CA ASP A 609 22.32 26.74 -45.51
C ASP A 609 23.24 27.52 -44.53
N GLU A 610 23.81 26.77 -43.58
CA GLU A 610 24.83 27.19 -42.62
C GLU A 610 26.22 27.15 -43.29
N THR A 611 26.55 28.12 -44.15
CA THR A 611 27.93 28.33 -44.64
C THR A 611 28.21 29.79 -45.02
N ALA A 612 27.97 30.73 -44.10
CA ALA A 612 28.36 32.14 -44.30
C ALA A 612 28.69 32.92 -43.02
N ALA A 613 28.76 32.28 -41.84
CA ALA A 613 29.14 32.93 -40.58
C ALA A 613 30.63 32.73 -40.22
N GLU A 614 31.33 31.81 -40.90
CA GLU A 614 32.75 31.53 -40.66
C GLU A 614 33.68 32.43 -41.49
N ASP A 615 33.19 33.01 -42.59
CA ASP A 615 33.97 33.93 -43.45
C ASP A 615 34.09 35.35 -42.86
N GLU A 616 33.12 35.76 -42.02
CA GLU A 616 33.12 37.09 -41.37
C GLU A 616 34.16 37.16 -40.23
N VAL A 617 34.41 36.03 -39.55
CA VAL A 617 35.43 35.92 -38.49
C VAL A 617 36.84 35.91 -39.07
N ALA A 618 37.06 35.19 -40.18
CA ALA A 618 38.35 35.17 -40.89
C ALA A 618 38.68 36.50 -41.61
N GLN A 619 37.70 37.39 -41.75
CA GLN A 619 37.89 38.75 -42.26
C GLN A 619 38.46 39.68 -41.19
N LEU A 620 37.99 39.55 -39.93
CA LEU A 620 38.47 40.34 -38.79
C LEU A 620 39.93 40.01 -38.41
N GLU A 621 40.34 38.74 -38.52
CA GLU A 621 41.72 38.33 -38.26
C GLU A 621 42.72 38.88 -39.29
N ARG A 622 42.27 39.11 -40.53
CA ARG A 622 43.09 39.75 -41.58
C ARG A 622 43.21 41.26 -41.42
N GLU A 623 42.18 41.90 -40.86
CA GLU A 623 42.22 43.33 -40.54
C GLU A 623 43.25 43.65 -39.44
N LEU A 624 43.35 42.80 -38.41
CA LEU A 624 44.32 42.98 -37.32
C LEU A 624 45.78 42.94 -37.81
N ALA A 625 46.09 42.02 -38.73
CA ALA A 625 47.42 41.88 -39.32
C ALA A 625 47.80 43.04 -40.26
N SER A 626 46.82 43.69 -40.89
CA SER A 626 47.04 44.87 -41.74
C SER A 626 47.45 46.10 -40.93
N ILE A 627 46.80 46.29 -39.77
CA ILE A 627 47.03 47.44 -38.88
C ILE A 627 48.44 47.41 -38.29
N GLU A 628 48.94 46.22 -37.91
CA GLU A 628 50.29 46.04 -37.38
C GLU A 628 51.38 46.31 -38.43
N SER A 629 51.11 46.02 -39.70
CA SER A 629 52.05 46.28 -40.80
C SER A 629 52.11 47.77 -41.18
N GLU A 630 51.00 48.49 -41.13
CA GLU A 630 50.94 49.91 -41.51
C GLU A 630 51.54 50.83 -40.44
N ALA A 631 51.42 50.47 -39.16
CA ALA A 631 52.04 51.20 -38.05
C ALA A 631 53.58 51.12 -38.05
N ALA A 632 54.16 50.12 -38.72
CA ALA A 632 55.59 49.88 -38.75
C ALA A 632 56.38 50.75 -39.77
N ALA A 633 55.70 51.55 -40.62
CA ALA A 633 56.35 52.19 -41.79
C ALA A 633 56.34 53.74 -41.84
N GLY A 634 55.84 54.46 -40.82
CA GLY A 634 55.74 55.92 -40.86
C GLY A 634 56.00 56.66 -39.53
N GLU A 635 56.73 57.77 -39.59
CA GLU A 635 57.18 58.58 -38.44
C GLU A 635 56.07 59.46 -37.83
N SER A 636 55.79 59.21 -36.54
CA SER A 636 55.21 60.07 -35.48
C SER A 636 53.68 60.25 -35.34
N ASN A 637 53.16 59.39 -34.45
CA ASN A 637 52.09 59.51 -33.44
C ASN A 637 50.60 59.57 -33.82
N ASP A 638 50.23 58.97 -34.94
CA ASP A 638 48.87 58.48 -35.25
C ASP A 638 48.59 57.04 -34.72
N GLY A 639 49.25 56.61 -33.63
CA GLY A 639 49.16 55.21 -33.15
C GLY A 639 48.06 54.93 -32.10
N VAL A 640 47.64 55.93 -31.34
CA VAL A 640 46.65 55.76 -30.25
C VAL A 640 45.22 55.71 -30.79
N ASP A 641 44.94 56.40 -31.90
CA ASP A 641 43.64 56.33 -32.58
C ASP A 641 43.47 55.03 -33.39
N LEU A 642 44.58 54.38 -33.79
CA LEU A 642 44.56 53.04 -34.40
C LEU A 642 44.39 51.92 -33.35
N LEU A 643 44.85 52.12 -32.10
CA LEU A 643 44.65 51.17 -30.98
C LEU A 643 43.40 51.43 -30.13
N ALA A 644 42.76 52.60 -30.26
CA ALA A 644 41.41 52.85 -29.73
C ALA A 644 40.29 52.34 -30.66
N SER A 645 40.58 52.20 -31.96
CA SER A 645 39.62 51.70 -32.96
C SER A 645 39.70 50.19 -33.19
N SER A 646 40.77 49.52 -32.73
CA SER A 646 40.84 48.06 -32.72
C SER A 646 40.17 47.44 -31.47
N ASP A 647 39.49 46.31 -31.66
CA ASP A 647 38.78 45.58 -30.59
C ASP A 647 39.71 45.05 -29.47
N LEU A 648 41.01 44.95 -29.73
CA LEU A 648 42.01 44.46 -28.77
C LEU A 648 42.35 45.50 -27.67
N GLY A 649 42.25 46.79 -27.98
CA GLY A 649 42.72 47.87 -27.10
C GLY A 649 41.85 48.18 -25.89
N ARG A 650 40.59 47.75 -25.87
CA ARG A 650 39.70 48.00 -24.71
C ARG A 650 39.62 46.83 -23.74
N ARG A 651 40.04 45.62 -24.13
CA ARG A 651 40.05 44.44 -23.24
C ARG A 651 41.23 44.43 -22.24
N LEU A 652 42.16 45.38 -22.29
CA LEU A 652 43.45 45.35 -21.57
C LEU A 652 43.64 46.40 -20.45
N ARG A 653 42.60 47.10 -19.98
CA ARG A 653 42.78 48.14 -18.92
C ARG A 653 41.89 48.00 -17.69
N GLU A 654 41.66 46.75 -17.31
CA GLU A 654 41.44 46.38 -15.91
C GLU A 654 42.75 45.75 -15.38
N GLU A 655 43.08 46.04 -14.11
CA GLU A 655 44.21 45.50 -13.29
C GLU A 655 45.59 46.20 -13.39
N ASP A 656 45.94 47.09 -12.45
CA ASP A 656 46.81 46.71 -11.31
C ASP A 656 47.04 47.80 -10.21
N MET A 657 47.14 47.30 -8.98
CA MET A 657 47.77 47.72 -7.71
C MET A 657 48.03 49.18 -7.23
N LYS A 658 47.46 49.45 -6.04
CA LYS A 658 48.09 49.92 -4.78
C LYS A 658 49.44 50.65 -4.84
N THR A 659 49.46 51.93 -4.43
CA THR A 659 50.54 52.51 -3.60
C THR A 659 50.08 53.73 -2.80
N SER A 660 50.55 53.82 -1.56
CA SER A 660 50.63 55.00 -0.67
C SER A 660 49.45 55.36 0.25
N GLU A 661 49.42 54.68 1.41
CA GLU A 661 49.22 55.37 2.69
C GLU A 661 50.30 56.46 2.87
N MET A 662 49.95 57.68 3.32
CA MET A 662 50.54 58.34 4.51
C MET A 662 50.09 59.82 4.69
N ILE A 663 49.61 60.12 5.91
CA ILE A 663 49.53 61.43 6.60
C ILE A 663 48.39 62.40 6.17
N LEU A 664 47.28 62.40 6.91
CA LEU A 664 46.90 63.47 7.87
C LEU A 664 45.58 63.09 8.56
N HIS A 665 45.70 62.50 9.75
CA HIS A 665 44.62 62.46 10.75
C HIS A 665 44.64 63.78 11.55
N ASP A 666 43.47 64.14 12.09
CA ASP A 666 43.16 65.29 12.96
C ASP A 666 42.94 66.65 12.29
N THR A 667 41.71 66.85 11.78
CA THR A 667 40.92 68.10 11.93
C THR A 667 39.49 68.06 11.31
N SER A 668 38.92 66.91 10.88
CA SER A 668 37.57 66.90 10.23
C SER A 668 36.37 66.55 11.13
N ALA A 669 36.58 66.21 12.42
CA ALA A 669 35.52 65.70 13.29
C ALA A 669 34.43 66.73 13.67
N VAL A 670 34.55 67.99 13.25
CA VAL A 670 33.52 69.03 13.47
C VAL A 670 32.89 69.53 12.15
N VAL A 671 33.42 69.15 10.98
CA VAL A 671 32.83 69.47 9.66
C VAL A 671 31.90 68.35 9.15
N HIS A 672 32.03 67.14 9.70
CA HIS A 672 31.23 65.97 9.27
C HIS A 672 29.78 65.91 9.79
N ASP A 673 29.32 66.85 10.62
CA ASP A 673 27.91 66.92 11.04
C ASP A 673 27.05 67.84 10.15
N GLU A 674 27.63 68.89 9.54
CA GLU A 674 26.88 69.78 8.64
C GLU A 674 26.72 69.18 7.23
N GLU A 675 27.76 68.56 6.65
CA GLU A 675 27.64 67.85 5.36
C GLU A 675 26.71 66.63 5.45
N ARG A 676 26.70 65.93 6.59
CA ARG A 676 25.76 64.83 6.85
C ARG A 676 24.30 65.30 6.93
N MET A 677 24.05 66.44 7.57
CA MET A 677 22.71 67.04 7.64
C MET A 677 22.24 67.52 6.26
N LEU A 678 23.14 68.09 5.44
CA LEU A 678 22.82 68.51 4.08
C LEU A 678 22.49 67.30 3.17
N ASP A 679 23.27 66.23 3.25
CA ASP A 679 23.03 64.99 2.47
C ASP A 679 21.72 64.30 2.88
N VAL A 680 21.34 64.40 4.14
CA VAL A 680 20.05 63.95 4.69
C VAL A 680 18.88 64.75 4.09
N GLU A 681 18.95 66.08 4.13
CA GLU A 681 17.88 66.95 3.62
C GLU A 681 17.72 66.81 2.10
N LEU A 682 18.84 66.78 1.35
CA LEU A 682 18.85 66.54 -0.10
C LEU A 682 18.31 65.15 -0.47
N ALA A 683 18.58 64.12 0.35
CA ALA A 683 18.02 62.78 0.15
C ALA A 683 16.51 62.75 0.44
N GLN A 684 16.03 63.46 1.45
CA GLN A 684 14.59 63.60 1.76
C GLN A 684 13.83 64.34 0.65
N GLU A 685 14.37 65.44 0.14
CA GLU A 685 13.77 66.15 -1.01
C GLU A 685 13.71 65.26 -2.26
N SER A 686 14.79 64.52 -2.52
CA SER A 686 14.85 63.57 -3.63
C SER A 686 13.84 62.43 -3.48
N LEU A 687 13.63 61.93 -2.25
CA LEU A 687 12.63 60.92 -1.92
C LEU A 687 11.21 61.43 -2.15
N ILE A 688 10.89 62.64 -1.68
CA ILE A 688 9.59 63.30 -1.90
C ILE A 688 9.35 63.51 -3.40
N SER A 689 10.37 63.93 -4.14
CA SER A 689 10.29 64.09 -5.60
C SER A 689 10.01 62.76 -6.31
N ALA A 690 10.70 61.68 -5.93
CA ALA A 690 10.49 60.35 -6.51
C ALA A 690 9.08 59.83 -6.20
N LYS A 691 8.64 59.93 -4.94
CA LYS A 691 7.29 59.54 -4.51
C LYS A 691 6.21 60.31 -5.26
N THR A 692 6.34 61.63 -5.33
CA THR A 692 5.39 62.50 -6.04
C THR A 692 5.30 62.17 -7.52
N PHE A 693 6.42 61.85 -8.17
CA PHE A 693 6.42 61.45 -9.57
C PHE A 693 5.71 60.10 -9.77
N ILE A 694 6.08 59.08 -8.98
CA ILE A 694 5.47 57.74 -9.08
C ILE A 694 3.96 57.78 -8.77
N ASP A 695 3.51 58.63 -7.85
CA ASP A 695 2.09 58.79 -7.54
C ASP A 695 1.31 59.51 -8.66
N LYS A 696 1.97 60.28 -9.53
CA LYS A 696 1.33 61.10 -10.58
C LYS A 696 1.47 60.54 -11.99
N VAL A 697 2.47 59.71 -12.26
CA VAL A 697 2.74 59.21 -13.62
C VAL A 697 1.57 58.36 -14.13
N GLN A 698 1.07 58.68 -15.33
CA GLN A 698 -0.12 58.01 -15.88
C GLN A 698 0.17 57.14 -17.12
N SER A 699 1.34 57.29 -17.75
CA SER A 699 1.67 56.57 -18.98
C SER A 699 3.14 56.16 -19.07
N LEU A 700 3.43 55.06 -19.80
CA LEU A 700 4.80 54.61 -20.03
C LEU A 700 5.65 55.64 -20.79
N ALA A 701 5.05 56.44 -21.67
CA ALA A 701 5.76 57.47 -22.42
C ALA A 701 6.27 58.60 -21.50
N GLU A 702 5.48 58.96 -20.48
CA GLU A 702 5.88 59.93 -19.46
C GLU A 702 6.96 59.35 -18.53
N TYR A 703 6.79 58.10 -18.11
CA TYR A 703 7.79 57.37 -17.32
C TYR A 703 9.14 57.31 -18.03
N ARG A 704 9.19 56.88 -19.29
CA ARG A 704 10.44 56.71 -20.05
C ARG A 704 11.25 57.99 -20.18
N LYS A 705 10.61 59.17 -20.19
CA LYS A 705 11.30 60.47 -20.20
C LYS A 705 12.03 60.79 -18.91
N GLN A 706 11.64 60.18 -17.78
CA GLN A 706 12.21 60.45 -16.46
C GLN A 706 12.85 59.21 -15.80
N LYS A 707 12.91 58.06 -16.50
CA LYS A 707 13.44 56.80 -15.97
C LYS A 707 14.86 56.96 -15.41
N ASP A 708 15.79 57.48 -16.20
CA ASP A 708 17.20 57.60 -15.80
C ASP A 708 17.36 58.52 -14.58
N ARG A 709 16.55 59.59 -14.52
CA ARG A 709 16.50 60.50 -13.38
C ARG A 709 16.00 59.80 -12.12
N LEU A 710 14.93 59.02 -12.22
CA LEU A 710 14.39 58.23 -11.09
C LEU A 710 15.38 57.16 -10.62
N GLU A 711 16.04 56.46 -11.54
CA GLU A 711 17.03 55.45 -11.20
C GLU A 711 18.29 56.05 -10.57
N ALA A 712 18.70 57.25 -10.99
CA ALA A 712 19.78 57.99 -10.36
C ALA A 712 19.41 58.46 -8.93
N ILE A 713 18.19 58.98 -8.75
CA ILE A 713 17.66 59.34 -7.42
C ILE A 713 17.65 58.11 -6.51
N PHE A 714 17.13 56.99 -7.00
CA PHE A 714 17.02 55.77 -6.21
C PHE A 714 18.39 55.20 -5.83
N ARG A 715 19.35 55.17 -6.77
CA ARG A 715 20.76 54.78 -6.51
C ARG A 715 21.43 55.66 -5.45
N ARG A 716 21.15 56.96 -5.45
CA ARG A 716 21.71 57.90 -4.47
C ARG A 716 21.14 57.65 -3.07
N ILE A 717 19.82 57.54 -2.94
CA ILE A 717 19.16 57.31 -1.64
C ILE A 717 19.57 55.95 -1.04
N ALA A 718 19.64 54.93 -1.89
CA ALA A 718 20.11 53.59 -1.59
C ALA A 718 21.46 53.52 -0.84
N GLY A 719 22.41 54.43 -1.14
CA GLY A 719 23.74 54.46 -0.52
C GLY A 719 23.80 55.14 0.85
N THR A 720 22.69 55.69 1.35
CA THR A 720 22.65 56.46 2.61
C THR A 720 22.28 55.59 3.81
N ARG A 721 22.84 55.89 5.00
CA ARG A 721 22.76 55.09 6.24
C ARG A 721 21.40 55.20 6.98
N TRP A 722 20.30 55.37 6.24
CA TRP A 722 18.93 55.59 6.73
C TRP A 722 18.18 54.26 6.93
N GLU A 723 18.61 53.44 7.88
CA GLU A 723 18.27 52.02 7.84
C GLU A 723 16.98 51.58 8.57
N ARG A 724 16.14 52.46 9.12
CA ARG A 724 14.84 51.99 9.69
C ARG A 724 13.60 52.82 9.32
N GLU A 725 13.62 54.14 9.43
CA GLU A 725 12.42 54.95 9.22
C GLU A 725 12.11 55.24 7.74
N ALA A 726 13.14 55.41 6.90
CA ALA A 726 12.96 55.61 5.45
C ALA A 726 12.83 54.30 4.64
N ALA A 727 13.16 53.15 5.25
CA ALA A 727 13.13 51.84 4.58
C ALA A 727 11.72 51.48 4.08
N ASP A 728 10.69 51.73 4.90
CA ASP A 728 9.30 51.47 4.54
C ASP A 728 8.76 52.42 3.47
N GLU A 729 9.22 53.68 3.46
CA GLU A 729 8.85 54.66 2.44
C GLU A 729 9.50 54.34 1.08
N LEU A 730 10.77 53.92 1.10
CA LEU A 730 11.47 53.44 -0.09
C LEU A 730 10.84 52.17 -0.65
N ALA A 731 10.47 51.24 0.24
CA ALA A 731 9.74 50.03 -0.14
C ALA A 731 8.36 50.37 -0.74
N GLU A 732 7.64 51.35 -0.19
CA GLU A 732 6.38 51.83 -0.77
C GLU A 732 6.56 52.38 -2.19
N ILE A 733 7.60 53.19 -2.42
CA ILE A 733 7.91 53.75 -3.73
C ILE A 733 8.18 52.63 -4.73
N LEU A 734 9.01 51.65 -4.37
CA LEU A 734 9.30 50.50 -5.24
C LEU A 734 8.06 49.63 -5.50
N TYR A 735 7.23 49.41 -4.49
CA TYR A 735 5.96 48.71 -4.64
C TYR A 735 5.04 49.42 -5.65
N LYS A 736 4.82 50.72 -5.48
CA LYS A 736 3.99 51.51 -6.39
C LYS A 736 4.58 51.58 -7.80
N TRP A 737 5.91 51.71 -7.90
CA TRP A 737 6.61 51.75 -9.17
C TRP A 737 6.51 50.42 -9.92
N GLY A 738 6.79 49.30 -9.27
CA GLY A 738 6.59 47.97 -9.83
C GLY A 738 5.15 47.76 -10.29
N ARG A 739 4.17 48.17 -9.46
CA ARG A 739 2.73 48.07 -9.78
C ARG A 739 2.37 48.87 -11.03
N PHE A 740 2.85 50.10 -11.14
CA PHE A 740 2.63 50.93 -12.31
C PHE A 740 3.19 50.27 -13.58
N LEU A 741 4.41 49.74 -13.53
CA LEU A 741 5.06 49.09 -14.68
C LEU A 741 4.32 47.82 -15.12
N VAL A 742 3.98 46.93 -14.18
CA VAL A 742 3.22 45.70 -14.47
C VAL A 742 1.84 46.03 -15.05
N THR A 743 1.11 46.98 -14.44
CA THR A 743 -0.23 47.38 -14.91
C THR A 743 -0.19 47.94 -16.34
N ASN A 744 0.91 48.59 -16.73
CA ASN A 744 1.10 49.16 -18.06
C ASN A 744 1.84 48.22 -19.04
N ARG A 745 1.92 46.91 -18.75
CA ARG A 745 2.57 45.88 -19.60
C ARG A 745 4.10 45.98 -19.73
N ALA A 746 4.79 46.75 -18.88
CA ALA A 746 6.24 46.69 -18.73
C ALA A 746 6.59 45.69 -17.61
N ILE A 747 6.24 44.41 -17.84
CA ILE A 747 6.23 43.37 -16.79
C ILE A 747 7.62 43.12 -16.23
N GLU A 748 8.63 42.91 -17.07
CA GLU A 748 10.02 42.62 -16.65
C GLU A 748 10.62 43.77 -15.82
N GLU A 749 10.49 45.01 -16.28
CA GLU A 749 10.95 46.18 -15.52
C GLU A 749 10.23 46.31 -14.17
N GLY A 750 8.96 45.91 -14.10
CA GLY A 750 8.17 45.90 -12.87
C GLY A 750 8.60 44.81 -11.89
N ILE A 751 8.84 43.59 -12.39
CA ILE A 751 9.41 42.47 -11.64
C ILE A 751 10.74 42.86 -11.01
N ASP A 752 11.62 43.53 -11.76
CA ASP A 752 12.91 44.01 -11.26
C ASP A 752 12.77 44.97 -10.07
N LYS A 753 11.79 45.88 -10.10
CA LYS A 753 11.53 46.81 -8.99
C LYS A 753 10.98 46.09 -7.77
N TYR A 754 10.16 45.06 -7.98
CA TYR A 754 9.65 44.21 -6.92
C TYR A 754 10.75 43.37 -6.24
N TRP A 755 11.62 42.71 -7.02
CA TRP A 755 12.78 41.99 -6.47
C TRP A 755 13.72 42.92 -5.72
N MET A 756 14.04 44.09 -6.28
CA MET A 756 14.86 45.09 -5.61
C MET A 756 14.25 45.56 -4.27
N MET A 757 12.92 45.58 -4.16
CA MET A 757 12.25 45.89 -2.90
C MET A 757 12.45 44.78 -1.87
N VAL A 758 12.13 43.52 -2.23
CA VAL A 758 12.20 42.38 -1.32
C VAL A 758 13.65 42.08 -0.88
N GLU A 759 14.62 42.19 -1.80
CA GLU A 759 16.04 41.95 -1.51
C GLU A 759 16.63 43.00 -0.56
N ARG A 760 16.18 44.26 -0.68
CA ARG A 760 16.76 45.38 0.06
C ARG A 760 16.00 45.72 1.34
N PHE A 761 14.70 45.49 1.35
CA PHE A 761 13.79 45.82 2.45
C PHE A 761 12.90 44.62 2.84
N PRO A 762 13.49 43.47 3.21
CA PRO A 762 12.75 42.24 3.49
C PRO A 762 11.81 42.36 4.70
N GLU A 763 12.11 43.26 5.64
CA GLU A 763 11.30 43.51 6.85
C GLU A 763 10.20 44.57 6.62
N SER A 764 10.03 45.08 5.40
CA SER A 764 9.03 46.10 5.11
C SER A 764 7.61 45.53 5.18
N ARG A 765 6.65 46.38 5.58
CA ARG A 765 5.21 46.06 5.51
C ARG A 765 4.72 45.68 4.11
N TRP A 766 5.47 46.04 3.06
CA TRP A 766 5.13 45.75 1.66
C TRP A 766 5.72 44.43 1.15
N ALA A 767 6.65 43.79 1.89
CA ALA A 767 7.37 42.59 1.48
C ALA A 767 6.40 41.45 1.11
N ASP A 768 5.49 41.08 2.01
CA ASP A 768 4.51 40.01 1.78
C ASP A 768 3.60 40.28 0.57
N GLN A 769 3.18 41.54 0.40
CA GLN A 769 2.33 41.92 -0.72
C GLN A 769 3.06 41.80 -2.06
N VAL A 770 4.33 42.20 -2.11
CA VAL A 770 5.14 42.07 -3.33
C VAL A 770 5.53 40.63 -3.60
N ILE A 771 5.86 39.84 -2.58
CA ILE A 771 6.08 38.40 -2.71
C ILE A 771 4.85 37.73 -3.32
N GLY A 772 3.64 38.08 -2.85
CA GLY A 772 2.39 37.58 -3.44
C GLY A 772 2.22 37.95 -4.91
N VAL A 773 2.54 39.19 -5.29
CA VAL A 773 2.47 39.64 -6.69
C VAL A 773 3.51 38.95 -7.57
N LEU A 774 4.77 38.90 -7.13
CA LEU A 774 5.85 38.20 -7.84
C LEU A 774 5.52 36.72 -7.98
N ALA A 775 4.98 36.08 -6.94
CA ALA A 775 4.65 34.67 -6.99
C ALA A 775 3.51 34.36 -7.96
N GLU A 776 2.54 35.25 -8.16
CA GLU A 776 1.49 35.10 -9.19
C GLU A 776 2.05 35.33 -10.60
N ILE A 777 2.94 36.32 -10.77
CA ILE A 777 3.54 36.64 -12.07
C ILE A 777 4.51 35.54 -12.53
N GLU A 778 5.34 35.04 -11.61
CA GLU A 778 6.41 34.08 -11.90
C GLU A 778 5.99 32.62 -11.67
N LYS A 779 4.71 32.36 -11.34
CA LYS A 779 4.18 31.03 -11.02
C LYS A 779 4.45 30.05 -12.17
N PRO A 780 5.28 29.01 -11.97
CA PRO A 780 5.46 27.98 -12.98
C PRO A 780 4.17 27.18 -13.15
N GLU A 781 3.85 26.79 -14.39
CA GLU A 781 2.69 25.95 -14.68
C GLU A 781 2.72 24.65 -13.85
N GLY A 782 1.58 24.33 -13.20
CA GLY A 782 1.42 23.13 -12.37
C GLY A 782 2.18 23.17 -11.03
N MET A 783 2.68 24.32 -10.59
CA MET A 783 3.31 24.50 -9.28
C MET A 783 2.51 25.45 -8.40
N THR A 784 2.67 25.28 -7.09
CA THR A 784 2.05 26.06 -6.03
C THR A 784 3.15 26.75 -5.20
N LEU A 785 2.90 27.99 -4.80
CA LEU A 785 3.78 28.70 -3.87
C LEU A 785 3.56 28.20 -2.45
N VAL A 786 4.64 27.81 -1.79
CA VAL A 786 4.70 27.62 -0.35
C VAL A 786 5.37 28.87 0.25
N PRO A 787 4.65 29.68 1.04
CA PRO A 787 5.22 30.88 1.66
C PRO A 787 6.35 30.57 2.62
N ALA A 788 7.20 31.58 2.88
CA ALA A 788 8.24 31.52 3.91
C ALA A 788 7.66 31.11 5.27
N GLY A 789 8.42 30.37 6.06
CA GLY A 789 8.01 30.04 7.42
C GLY A 789 8.65 28.77 7.96
N ARG A 790 8.19 28.35 9.13
CA ARG A 790 8.79 27.23 9.85
C ARG A 790 8.37 25.88 9.26
N ALA A 791 9.26 24.91 9.35
CA ALA A 791 9.03 23.52 9.01
C ALA A 791 9.72 22.62 10.04
N ARG A 792 9.16 21.43 10.30
CA ARG A 792 9.71 20.47 11.26
C ARG A 792 9.89 19.10 10.60
N ARG A 793 10.98 18.41 10.94
CA ARG A 793 11.16 16.99 10.66
C ARG A 793 10.55 16.17 11.80
N GLY A 794 9.78 15.13 11.47
CA GLY A 794 9.14 14.27 12.47
C GLY A 794 8.01 14.96 13.25
N SER A 795 7.64 14.42 14.41
CA SER A 795 6.52 14.90 15.24
C SER A 795 6.96 15.26 16.65
N ALA A 796 6.37 16.31 17.25
CA ALA A 796 6.62 16.70 18.64
C ALA A 796 6.30 15.58 19.64
N ASN A 797 5.27 14.78 19.35
CA ASN A 797 4.76 13.74 20.27
C ASN A 797 5.53 12.41 20.18
N GLY A 798 6.58 12.32 19.36
CA GLY A 798 7.42 11.13 19.23
C GLY A 798 6.76 9.93 18.55
N ALA A 799 5.53 10.04 18.04
CA ALA A 799 4.79 8.94 17.43
C ALA A 799 5.47 8.34 16.18
N CYS A 800 6.40 9.07 15.56
CA CYS A 800 7.09 8.71 14.32
C CYS A 800 8.59 9.11 14.33
N GLY A 801 9.18 9.23 15.53
CA GLY A 801 10.53 9.74 15.76
C GLY A 801 10.51 11.08 16.49
N LYS A 802 11.56 11.35 17.27
CA LYS A 802 11.71 12.62 18.01
C LYS A 802 11.84 13.75 16.98
N GLY A 803 10.96 14.74 17.03
CA GLY A 803 11.03 15.86 16.09
C GLY A 803 12.29 16.69 16.29
N ASP A 804 12.93 17.08 15.18
CA ASP A 804 14.04 18.03 15.19
C ASP A 804 13.52 19.45 15.48
N ASP A 805 14.42 20.37 15.83
CA ASP A 805 14.08 21.79 15.95
C ASP A 805 13.52 22.31 14.63
N ALA A 806 12.46 23.12 14.71
CA ALA A 806 11.81 23.64 13.52
C ALA A 806 12.71 24.66 12.83
N VAL A 807 12.99 24.42 11.54
CA VAL A 807 13.87 25.21 10.67
C VAL A 807 13.05 26.27 9.94
N GLN A 808 13.63 27.46 9.75
CA GLN A 808 13.04 28.52 8.94
C GLN A 808 13.32 28.26 7.45
N LEU A 809 12.28 28.23 6.62
CA LEU A 809 12.38 28.09 5.17
C LEU A 809 12.07 29.42 4.48
N ALA A 810 12.81 29.69 3.40
CA ALA A 810 12.47 30.68 2.39
C ALA A 810 11.21 30.24 1.61
N PRO A 811 10.51 31.15 0.90
CA PRO A 811 9.43 30.75 0.01
C PRO A 811 9.96 29.92 -1.16
N PHE A 812 9.15 28.99 -1.67
CA PHE A 812 9.51 28.14 -2.81
C PHE A 812 8.27 27.67 -3.57
N PHE A 813 8.44 27.26 -4.81
CA PHE A 813 7.42 26.58 -5.59
C PHE A 813 7.56 25.07 -5.47
N ILE A 814 6.44 24.35 -5.41
CA ILE A 814 6.41 22.88 -5.43
C ILE A 814 5.32 22.41 -6.41
N ASP A 815 5.55 21.30 -7.11
CA ASP A 815 4.55 20.71 -8.00
C ASP A 815 3.25 20.42 -7.21
N GLU A 816 2.11 20.79 -7.81
CA GLU A 816 0.79 20.62 -7.19
C GLU A 816 0.50 19.15 -6.88
N HIS A 817 0.96 18.24 -7.74
CA HIS A 817 0.81 16.80 -7.61
C HIS A 817 2.10 16.06 -8.01
N PRO A 818 2.23 14.74 -7.73
CA PRO A 818 3.35 13.93 -8.22
C PRO A 818 3.49 13.96 -9.75
N VAL A 819 4.71 13.75 -10.24
CA VAL A 819 4.99 13.71 -11.68
C VAL A 819 4.24 12.55 -12.32
N THR A 820 3.49 12.83 -13.39
CA THR A 820 2.68 11.83 -14.09
C THR A 820 3.50 11.03 -15.10
N ASN A 821 3.00 9.85 -15.52
CA ASN A 821 3.63 9.06 -16.59
C ASN A 821 3.74 9.86 -17.90
N ALA A 822 2.74 10.68 -18.25
CA ALA A 822 2.77 11.51 -19.45
C ALA A 822 3.89 12.56 -19.39
N ALA A 823 4.02 13.27 -18.27
CA ALA A 823 5.10 14.25 -18.08
C ALA A 823 6.48 13.58 -18.07
N TYR A 824 6.60 12.42 -17.40
CA TYR A 824 7.85 11.65 -17.40
C TYR A 824 8.20 11.09 -18.78
N LYS A 825 7.20 10.80 -19.62
CA LYS A 825 7.42 10.35 -21.00
C LYS A 825 8.06 11.45 -21.85
N GLU A 826 7.68 12.72 -21.68
CA GLU A 826 8.33 13.85 -22.36
C GLU A 826 9.85 13.86 -22.08
N PHE A 827 10.24 13.57 -20.83
CA PHE A 827 11.64 13.46 -20.43
C PHE A 827 12.36 12.26 -21.08
N VAL A 828 11.73 11.08 -21.06
CA VAL A 828 12.28 9.86 -21.69
C VAL A 828 12.47 10.04 -23.20
N ASP A 829 11.50 10.68 -23.87
CA ASP A 829 11.52 10.88 -25.32
C ASP A 829 12.56 11.95 -25.72
N SER A 830 12.70 13.03 -24.94
CA SER A 830 13.64 14.12 -25.23
C SER A 830 15.10 13.80 -24.90
N THR A 831 15.34 13.06 -23.82
CA THR A 831 16.71 12.78 -23.33
C THR A 831 17.23 11.42 -23.77
N GLY A 832 16.39 10.55 -24.32
CA GLY A 832 16.73 9.16 -24.65
C GLY A 832 16.94 8.26 -23.44
N ARG A 833 16.68 8.75 -22.21
CA ARG A 833 16.87 7.99 -20.97
C ARG A 833 16.03 6.72 -20.94
N GLU A 834 16.47 5.72 -20.18
CA GLU A 834 15.71 4.47 -20.08
C GLU A 834 14.37 4.69 -19.37
N PRO A 835 13.25 4.21 -19.95
CA PRO A 835 11.95 4.28 -19.30
C PRO A 835 11.87 3.34 -18.09
N PRO A 836 10.90 3.55 -17.19
CA PRO A 836 10.59 2.58 -16.14
C PRO A 836 10.38 1.17 -16.71
N ARG A 837 10.93 0.14 -16.05
CA ARG A 837 11.01 -1.24 -16.60
C ARG A 837 9.68 -1.88 -17.02
N HIS A 838 8.56 -1.40 -16.47
CA HIS A 838 7.23 -1.92 -16.76
C HIS A 838 6.61 -1.28 -18.01
N TRP A 839 7.23 -0.23 -18.57
CA TRP A 839 6.81 0.38 -19.82
C TRP A 839 7.18 -0.54 -20.98
N LYS A 840 6.19 -0.94 -21.78
CA LYS A 840 6.40 -1.77 -22.97
C LYS A 840 6.69 -0.85 -24.15
N ASN A 841 7.73 -1.14 -24.93
CA ASN A 841 8.13 -0.33 -26.09
C ASN A 841 8.32 1.18 -25.79
N ARG A 842 8.81 1.53 -24.60
CA ARG A 842 8.96 2.93 -24.13
C ARG A 842 7.64 3.70 -24.02
N VAL A 843 6.53 2.98 -23.89
CA VAL A 843 5.19 3.51 -23.65
C VAL A 843 4.73 3.07 -22.27
N TYR A 844 4.19 4.01 -21.49
CA TYR A 844 3.58 3.72 -20.18
C TYR A 844 2.31 2.86 -20.32
N PRO A 845 1.86 2.17 -19.25
CA PRO A 845 0.63 1.38 -19.31
C PRO A 845 -0.58 2.21 -19.75
N LEU A 846 -1.43 1.66 -20.63
CA LEU A 846 -2.61 2.37 -21.14
C LEU A 846 -3.52 2.87 -20.01
N GLY A 847 -4.12 4.04 -20.19
CA GLY A 847 -5.00 4.68 -19.20
C GLY A 847 -4.25 5.26 -17.98
N LYS A 848 -2.91 5.10 -17.90
CA LYS A 848 -2.10 5.59 -16.77
C LYS A 848 -1.36 6.90 -17.05
N GLY A 849 -1.68 7.60 -18.14
CA GLY A 849 -1.01 8.86 -18.52
C GLY A 849 -1.01 9.91 -17.40
N ASN A 850 -2.14 10.03 -16.69
CA ASN A 850 -2.33 10.93 -15.54
C ASN A 850 -2.04 10.32 -14.18
N HIS A 851 -1.65 9.06 -14.12
CA HIS A 851 -1.22 8.46 -12.87
C HIS A 851 0.22 8.89 -12.58
N PRO A 852 0.63 8.91 -11.30
CA PRO A 852 2.04 9.11 -10.95
C PRO A 852 2.94 8.11 -11.67
N VAL A 853 4.11 8.56 -12.11
CA VAL A 853 5.15 7.65 -12.58
C VAL A 853 5.66 6.80 -11.42
N VAL A 854 5.79 5.50 -11.66
CA VAL A 854 6.26 4.52 -10.69
C VAL A 854 7.45 3.72 -11.23
N TYR A 855 8.16 2.98 -10.37
CA TYR A 855 9.43 2.32 -10.70
C TYR A 855 10.56 3.29 -11.09
N VAL A 856 10.52 4.51 -10.55
CA VAL A 856 11.58 5.52 -10.69
C VAL A 856 12.45 5.53 -9.44
N ASN A 857 13.77 5.57 -9.63
CA ASN A 857 14.69 5.74 -8.51
C ASN A 857 14.96 7.22 -8.23
N TRP A 858 15.74 7.51 -7.19
CA TRP A 858 16.05 8.88 -6.81
C TRP A 858 16.85 9.62 -7.88
N GLU A 859 17.82 8.96 -8.52
CA GLU A 859 18.64 9.57 -9.58
C GLU A 859 17.80 9.93 -10.81
N ASP A 860 16.83 9.07 -11.13
CA ASP A 860 15.85 9.26 -12.20
C ASP A 860 14.93 10.45 -11.93
N ALA A 861 14.47 10.54 -10.68
CA ALA A 861 13.64 11.64 -10.19
C ALA A 861 14.41 12.97 -10.19
N ALA A 862 15.66 12.97 -9.70
CA ALA A 862 16.52 14.13 -9.68
C ALA A 862 16.90 14.60 -11.10
N ALA A 863 17.19 13.67 -12.01
CA ALA A 863 17.49 13.98 -13.40
C ALA A 863 16.29 14.60 -14.13
N TYR A 864 15.08 14.07 -13.91
CA TYR A 864 13.85 14.69 -14.43
C TYR A 864 13.67 16.10 -13.88
N ALA A 865 13.80 16.27 -12.55
CA ALA A 865 13.60 17.56 -11.92
C ALA A 865 14.61 18.59 -12.48
N SER A 866 15.89 18.22 -12.57
CA SER A 866 16.93 19.06 -13.15
C SER A 866 16.67 19.40 -14.61
N TRP A 867 16.21 18.45 -15.42
CA TRP A 867 15.83 18.68 -16.82
C TRP A 867 14.69 19.71 -16.96
N ARG A 868 13.78 19.78 -15.99
CA ARG A 868 12.72 20.81 -15.94
C ARG A 868 13.18 22.15 -15.34
N GLY A 869 14.47 22.32 -15.02
CA GLY A 869 14.96 23.50 -14.28
C GLY A 869 14.48 23.54 -12.82
N LYS A 870 14.21 22.37 -12.25
CA LYS A 870 13.70 22.15 -10.89
C LYS A 870 14.68 21.27 -10.09
N ARG A 871 14.33 20.94 -8.85
CA ARG A 871 15.01 19.97 -8.00
C ARG A 871 13.98 19.13 -7.23
N LEU A 872 14.41 18.10 -6.51
CA LEU A 872 13.53 17.45 -5.54
C LEU A 872 13.34 18.36 -4.31
N PRO A 873 12.15 18.41 -3.69
CA PRO A 873 11.93 19.15 -2.45
C PRO A 873 12.77 18.54 -1.32
N THR A 874 13.24 19.35 -0.38
CA THR A 874 13.77 18.82 0.88
C THR A 874 12.64 18.19 1.71
N GLU A 875 12.99 17.36 2.70
CA GLU A 875 12.01 16.80 3.64
C GLU A 875 11.20 17.91 4.35
N GLU A 876 11.85 19.00 4.73
CA GLU A 876 11.25 20.14 5.41
C GLU A 876 10.30 20.90 4.49
N GLU A 877 10.71 21.15 3.25
CA GLU A 877 9.86 21.79 2.24
C GLU A 877 8.62 20.95 1.95
N TRP A 878 8.81 19.65 1.75
CA TRP A 878 7.70 18.72 1.56
C TRP A 878 6.73 18.74 2.75
N SER A 879 7.27 18.75 3.98
CA SER A 879 6.46 18.75 5.20
C SER A 879 5.71 20.06 5.38
N ARG A 880 6.31 21.21 5.06
CA ARG A 880 5.65 22.52 5.08
C ARG A 880 4.54 22.60 4.03
N ALA A 881 4.80 22.12 2.82
CA ALA A 881 3.81 22.03 1.75
C ALA A 881 2.57 21.24 2.18
N ALA A 882 2.75 20.19 3.00
CA ALA A 882 1.66 19.35 3.51
C ALA A 882 0.96 19.96 4.74
N ALA A 883 1.71 20.47 5.72
CA ALA A 883 1.20 20.86 7.04
C ALA A 883 0.66 22.30 7.11
N GLY A 884 1.15 23.20 6.25
CA GLY A 884 0.88 24.63 6.40
C GLY A 884 1.63 25.22 7.59
N ASP A 885 0.98 26.15 8.30
CA ASP A 885 1.53 26.79 9.51
C ASP A 885 1.32 25.95 10.79
N GLU A 886 0.50 24.89 10.72
CA GLU A 886 0.27 23.96 11.82
C GLU A 886 1.31 22.81 11.80
N LEU A 887 2.49 23.03 12.39
CA LEU A 887 3.61 22.09 12.33
C LEU A 887 3.32 20.66 12.81
N ASP A 888 2.39 20.50 13.76
CA ASP A 888 2.04 19.20 14.34
C ASP A 888 0.75 18.61 13.73
N ARG A 889 0.29 19.15 12.59
CA ARG A 889 -0.84 18.62 11.83
C ARG A 889 -0.54 17.21 11.33
N LEU A 890 -1.50 16.30 11.50
CA LEU A 890 -1.31 14.89 11.18
C LEU A 890 -1.46 14.57 9.68
N TRP A 891 -2.43 15.16 8.99
CA TRP A 891 -2.68 15.01 7.55
C TRP A 891 -2.94 16.37 6.89
N PRO A 892 -2.77 16.51 5.56
CA PRO A 892 -2.94 17.79 4.88
C PRO A 892 -4.28 18.47 5.16
N TRP A 893 -5.34 17.68 5.25
CA TRP A 893 -6.72 18.12 5.51
C TRP A 893 -7.10 18.23 6.99
N GLY A 894 -6.18 17.93 7.93
CA GLY A 894 -6.40 18.11 9.37
C GLY A 894 -5.96 16.92 10.22
N ASN A 895 -6.52 16.81 11.42
CA ASN A 895 -6.09 15.85 12.44
C ASN A 895 -7.00 14.62 12.58
N GLN A 896 -8.01 14.49 11.72
CA GLN A 896 -8.84 13.31 11.61
C GLN A 896 -8.61 12.66 10.25
N PHE A 897 -8.31 11.37 10.25
CA PHE A 897 -8.12 10.62 9.02
C PHE A 897 -9.43 10.57 8.22
N ASP A 898 -9.37 10.89 6.93
CA ASP A 898 -10.48 10.71 5.99
C ASP A 898 -9.99 9.82 4.85
N GLU A 899 -10.57 8.62 4.76
CA GLU A 899 -10.26 7.63 3.71
C GLU A 899 -10.57 8.14 2.30
N ASN A 900 -11.46 9.11 2.16
CA ASN A 900 -11.85 9.68 0.88
C ASN A 900 -11.02 10.92 0.49
N SER A 901 -10.00 11.24 1.28
CA SER A 901 -9.09 12.36 1.03
C SER A 901 -7.74 11.90 0.45
N CYS A 902 -7.50 10.59 0.28
CA CYS A 902 -6.29 10.09 -0.35
C CYS A 902 -6.47 8.68 -0.93
N ASN A 903 -5.65 8.31 -1.91
CA ASN A 903 -5.51 6.92 -2.32
C ASN A 903 -4.54 6.21 -1.35
N SER A 904 -5.08 5.64 -0.28
CA SER A 904 -4.34 4.81 0.67
C SER A 904 -4.91 3.41 0.69
N ARG A 905 -4.28 2.49 1.42
CA ARG A 905 -4.76 1.11 1.51
C ARG A 905 -6.18 1.01 2.04
N SER A 906 -6.59 1.94 2.90
CA SER A 906 -7.94 1.99 3.46
C SER A 906 -9.03 2.15 2.39
N LEU A 907 -8.71 2.82 1.28
CA LEU A 907 -9.66 3.01 0.17
C LEU A 907 -9.80 1.74 -0.70
N GLY A 908 -8.82 0.85 -0.70
CA GLY A 908 -8.92 -0.48 -1.31
C GLY A 908 -8.82 -0.54 -2.84
N ILE A 909 -8.36 0.52 -3.52
CA ILE A 909 -8.21 0.55 -4.99
C ILE A 909 -7.19 -0.47 -5.48
N GLY A 910 -6.08 -0.66 -4.74
CA GLY A 910 -5.06 -1.65 -5.07
C GLY A 910 -4.09 -1.26 -6.19
N ASP A 911 -4.16 -0.01 -6.66
CA ASP A 911 -3.26 0.57 -7.65
C ASP A 911 -3.24 2.11 -7.51
N THR A 912 -2.32 2.77 -8.22
CA THR A 912 -2.31 4.21 -8.41
C THR A 912 -3.62 4.72 -9.01
N THR A 913 -3.93 5.97 -8.71
CA THR A 913 -5.06 6.75 -9.26
C THR A 913 -4.55 7.95 -10.05
N PRO A 914 -5.35 8.54 -10.97
CA PRO A 914 -5.02 9.83 -11.56
C PRO A 914 -4.69 10.86 -10.47
N VAL A 915 -3.67 11.65 -10.72
CA VAL A 915 -3.31 12.75 -9.83
C VAL A 915 -4.48 13.73 -9.67
N GLY A 916 -4.66 14.25 -8.46
CA GLY A 916 -5.74 15.18 -8.12
C GLY A 916 -7.12 14.56 -7.97
N GLN A 917 -7.27 13.23 -8.04
CA GLN A 917 -8.56 12.56 -7.87
C GLN A 917 -9.24 12.84 -6.51
N PHE A 918 -8.47 13.21 -5.49
CA PHE A 918 -8.95 13.46 -4.12
C PHE A 918 -8.85 14.95 -3.75
N PRO A 919 -9.76 15.81 -4.22
CA PRO A 919 -9.70 17.26 -3.96
C PRO A 919 -9.86 17.61 -2.48
N ARG A 920 -10.49 16.74 -1.68
CA ARG A 920 -10.57 16.89 -0.21
C ARG A 920 -9.22 16.68 0.49
N GLY A 921 -8.29 16.00 -0.18
CA GLY A 921 -6.92 15.79 0.29
C GLY A 921 -5.99 16.99 0.17
N LYS A 922 -6.50 18.12 -0.33
CA LYS A 922 -5.72 19.32 -0.59
C LYS A 922 -5.08 19.86 0.69
N SER A 923 -3.78 20.17 0.60
CA SER A 923 -3.03 20.81 1.69
C SER A 923 -3.42 22.28 1.86
N PRO A 924 -3.03 22.94 2.98
CA PRO A 924 -3.31 24.37 3.20
C PRO A 924 -2.82 25.29 2.08
N PHE A 925 -1.71 24.94 1.44
CA PHE A 925 -1.15 25.72 0.34
C PHE A 925 -1.66 25.26 -1.03
N GLY A 926 -2.46 24.20 -1.10
CA GLY A 926 -3.12 23.78 -2.33
C GLY A 926 -2.48 22.56 -3.01
N CYS A 927 -1.50 21.90 -2.39
CA CYS A 927 -0.91 20.70 -2.95
C CYS A 927 -1.84 19.50 -2.79
N LEU A 928 -1.95 18.67 -3.83
CA LEU A 928 -2.74 17.45 -3.88
C LEU A 928 -1.83 16.22 -3.81
N ASP A 929 -2.44 15.09 -3.44
CA ASP A 929 -1.77 13.79 -3.29
C ASP A 929 -0.52 13.85 -2.41
N MET A 930 -0.45 14.80 -1.46
CA MET A 930 0.63 14.85 -0.47
C MET A 930 0.62 13.59 0.40
N ILE A 931 -0.51 12.91 0.51
CA ILE A 931 -0.64 11.64 1.21
C ILE A 931 -1.25 10.61 0.25
N GLY A 932 -0.67 9.41 0.23
CA GLY A 932 -1.15 8.29 -0.59
C GLY A 932 -0.70 8.36 -2.06
N ASN A 933 -1.29 7.50 -2.88
CA ASN A 933 -0.94 7.24 -4.28
C ASN A 933 0.49 6.67 -4.42
N VAL A 934 1.54 7.45 -4.18
CA VAL A 934 2.94 7.01 -4.22
C VAL A 934 3.76 7.61 -3.08
N TRP A 935 4.71 6.83 -2.56
CA TRP A 935 5.80 7.39 -1.76
C TRP A 935 6.64 8.30 -2.65
N GLU A 936 7.00 9.47 -2.14
CA GLU A 936 7.70 10.48 -2.92
C GLU A 936 9.15 10.65 -2.49
N TRP A 937 10.06 10.56 -3.45
CA TRP A 937 11.46 10.90 -3.25
C TRP A 937 11.64 12.37 -2.89
N THR A 938 12.41 12.64 -1.84
CA THR A 938 12.88 13.98 -1.48
C THR A 938 14.38 14.14 -1.75
N GLY A 939 14.86 15.38 -1.79
CA GLY A 939 16.27 15.71 -1.91
C GLY A 939 17.09 15.44 -0.64
N SER A 940 16.46 15.14 0.49
CA SER A 940 17.13 14.98 1.79
C SER A 940 17.74 13.59 1.96
N TRP A 941 18.90 13.54 2.61
CA TRP A 941 19.50 12.30 3.10
C TRP A 941 18.86 11.91 4.43
N TYR A 942 18.65 10.62 4.65
CA TYR A 942 18.11 10.12 5.93
C TYR A 942 19.17 10.11 7.04
N ASP A 943 20.44 9.90 6.67
CA ASP A 943 21.60 9.88 7.57
C ASP A 943 22.69 10.84 7.03
N PRO A 944 23.01 11.93 7.75
CA PRO A 944 24.05 12.88 7.34
C PRO A 944 25.46 12.28 7.35
N GLU A 945 25.71 11.30 8.21
CA GLU A 945 27.03 10.77 8.56
C GLU A 945 27.39 9.51 7.74
N GLY A 946 26.37 8.80 7.22
CA GLY A 946 26.53 7.64 6.33
C GLY A 946 26.13 7.84 4.87
N ARG A 947 25.25 8.81 4.54
CA ARG A 947 24.71 9.12 3.19
C ARG A 947 24.42 7.91 2.28
N GLN A 948 23.80 6.88 2.84
CA GLN A 948 23.41 5.69 2.06
C GLN A 948 21.97 5.77 1.54
N HIS A 949 21.06 6.43 2.28
CA HIS A 949 19.62 6.38 2.02
C HIS A 949 19.00 7.77 1.84
N ARG A 950 18.03 7.87 0.93
CA ARG A 950 17.25 9.08 0.66
C ARG A 950 15.88 9.00 1.33
N VAL A 951 15.36 10.13 1.75
CA VAL A 951 14.07 10.20 2.46
C VAL A 951 12.90 10.10 1.47
N LEU A 952 11.90 9.32 1.86
CA LEU A 952 10.60 9.14 1.21
C LEU A 952 9.47 9.65 2.11
N ARG A 953 8.47 10.31 1.51
CA ARG A 953 7.33 10.90 2.24
C ARG A 953 5.97 10.54 1.63
N GLY A 954 4.90 10.78 2.37
CA GLY A 954 3.51 10.74 1.87
C GLY A 954 2.77 9.40 1.99
N GLY A 955 3.45 8.27 1.95
CA GLY A 955 2.75 6.98 1.82
C GLY A 955 2.26 6.73 0.40
N SER A 956 1.85 5.49 0.10
CA SER A 956 1.36 5.07 -1.22
C SER A 956 -0.06 4.51 -1.13
N TRP A 957 -0.65 4.12 -2.25
CA TRP A 957 -1.91 3.36 -2.30
C TRP A 957 -1.88 2.06 -1.49
N PHE A 958 -0.69 1.54 -1.15
CA PHE A 958 -0.51 0.34 -0.33
C PHE A 958 -0.23 0.63 1.14
N THR A 959 -0.16 1.91 1.53
CA THR A 959 0.16 2.33 2.90
C THR A 959 -1.10 2.42 3.76
N TYR A 960 -1.05 1.86 4.97
CA TYR A 960 -2.15 1.95 5.95
C TYR A 960 -2.28 3.35 6.54
N ALA A 961 -3.49 3.73 6.94
CA ALA A 961 -3.81 5.06 7.50
C ALA A 961 -2.85 5.49 8.62
N GLU A 962 -2.47 4.58 9.52
CA GLU A 962 -1.53 4.85 10.62
C GLU A 962 -0.08 5.14 10.18
N PHE A 963 0.26 4.98 8.90
CA PHE A 963 1.57 5.32 8.33
C PHE A 963 1.47 6.42 7.28
N THR A 964 0.34 7.12 7.22
CA THR A 964 0.09 8.23 6.29
C THR A 964 0.19 9.59 6.96
N TYR A 965 0.82 9.69 8.12
CA TYR A 965 1.05 10.99 8.75
C TYR A 965 2.04 11.82 7.96
N ILE A 966 1.84 13.14 7.92
CA ILE A 966 2.80 14.09 7.33
C ILE A 966 4.18 13.85 7.91
N SER A 967 4.27 13.66 9.23
CA SER A 967 5.51 13.47 9.96
C SER A 967 6.16 12.09 9.75
N TYR A 968 5.43 11.10 9.21
CA TYR A 968 5.97 9.76 8.99
C TYR A 968 6.97 9.75 7.83
N ARG A 969 8.21 9.30 8.10
CA ARG A 969 9.29 9.21 7.12
C ARG A 969 9.60 7.76 6.81
N ASN A 970 9.85 7.49 5.54
CA ASN A 970 10.45 6.25 5.07
C ASN A 970 11.79 6.59 4.39
N TYR A 971 12.59 5.59 4.05
CA TYR A 971 13.86 5.80 3.38
C TYR A 971 14.25 4.56 2.59
N ASP A 972 15.00 4.75 1.52
CA ASP A 972 15.56 3.66 0.72
C ASP A 972 16.82 4.15 -0.03
N LEU A 973 17.60 3.25 -0.62
CA LEU A 973 18.78 3.56 -1.40
C LEU A 973 18.42 4.38 -2.64
N PRO A 974 19.26 5.34 -3.08
CA PRO A 974 19.01 6.16 -4.26
C PRO A 974 18.70 5.38 -5.55
N ARG A 975 19.20 4.15 -5.64
CA ARG A 975 19.04 3.25 -6.79
C ARG A 975 17.74 2.42 -6.77
N SER A 976 17.03 2.39 -5.64
CA SER A 976 15.85 1.53 -5.45
C SER A 976 14.69 2.00 -6.33
N ARG A 977 14.00 1.03 -6.95
CA ARG A 977 12.85 1.26 -7.83
C ARG A 977 11.73 0.31 -7.42
N THR A 978 10.56 0.85 -7.08
CA THR A 978 9.39 0.03 -6.74
C THR A 978 8.13 0.59 -7.40
N ARG A 979 7.07 -0.24 -7.51
CA ARG A 979 5.74 0.22 -7.97
C ARG A 979 5.07 1.24 -7.05
N LEU A 980 5.67 1.53 -5.90
CA LEU A 980 5.14 2.44 -4.89
C LEU A 980 5.88 3.77 -4.89
N TYR A 981 6.98 3.91 -5.63
CA TYR A 981 7.86 5.08 -5.58
C TYR A 981 7.64 5.98 -6.79
N GLY A 982 7.28 7.21 -6.51
CA GLY A 982 7.22 8.34 -7.44
C GLY A 982 7.95 9.54 -6.82
N PHE A 983 7.63 10.73 -7.31
CA PHE A 983 8.22 11.97 -6.79
C PHE A 983 7.44 13.18 -7.27
N ARG A 984 7.72 14.32 -6.64
CA ARG A 984 7.33 15.65 -7.10
C ARG A 984 8.55 16.57 -7.08
N SER A 985 8.49 17.69 -7.78
CA SER A 985 9.61 18.63 -7.90
C SER A 985 9.33 19.94 -7.16
N ALA A 986 10.39 20.65 -6.82
CA ALA A 986 10.36 21.99 -6.24
C ALA A 986 11.31 22.93 -6.99
N ARG A 987 11.08 24.23 -6.89
CA ARG A 987 11.90 25.29 -7.46
C ARG A 987 12.02 26.42 -6.44
N ASN A 988 13.23 26.95 -6.24
CA ASN A 988 13.42 28.09 -5.35
C ASN A 988 12.64 29.30 -5.87
N PHE A 989 12.06 30.10 -4.97
CA PHE A 989 11.54 31.41 -5.30
C PHE A 989 12.61 32.45 -5.03
N GLU A 990 13.50 32.62 -6.02
CA GLU A 990 14.63 33.55 -5.98
C GLU A 990 14.66 34.33 -7.30
N ARG A 991 15.21 35.55 -7.26
CA ARG A 991 15.40 36.37 -8.46
C ARG A 991 16.14 35.56 -9.53
N PRO A 992 15.62 35.48 -10.77
CA PRO A 992 16.33 34.83 -11.86
C PRO A 992 17.71 35.46 -12.00
N ARG A 993 18.78 34.69 -11.80
CA ARG A 993 20.13 35.16 -12.13
C ARG A 993 20.20 35.22 -13.67
N PRO A 994 20.72 36.30 -14.27
CA PRO A 994 21.05 36.25 -15.69
C PRO A 994 21.99 35.06 -15.91
N ASP A 995 21.70 34.28 -16.96
CA ASP A 995 22.48 33.11 -17.34
C ASP A 995 23.96 33.52 -17.40
N PRO A 996 24.87 32.89 -16.64
CA PRO A 996 26.30 33.12 -16.83
C PRO A 996 26.66 32.52 -18.19
N ALA A 997 26.52 33.34 -19.24
CA ALA A 997 26.94 33.02 -20.60
C ALA A 997 28.44 32.66 -20.63
#